data_AF-A0A6I5VLS2-F1
#
_entry.id   AF-A0A6I5VLS2-F1
#
_cell.length_a   1.000
_cell.length_b   1.000
_cell.length_c   1.000
_cell.angle_alpha   90.00
_cell.angle_beta   90.00
_cell.angle_gamma   90.00
#
_symmetry.space_group_name_H-M   'P 1'
#
loop_
_entity.id
_entity.type
_entity.pdbx_description
1 polymer ?
#
loop_
_entity_poly.entity_id
_entity_poly.type
_entity_poly.pdbx_seq_one_letter_code
_entity_poly.pdbx_strand_id
1 'polypeptide(L)'
;MTSPPPSPSRPPAASQPPSPARLPPSPTAPRVKETARPHPLTPLIRGWVVLLVIVFGVGRQLVPDGSGESPIKDLLRLGFGWLVLIVFGIVVLAAAAGFVTWYFTRFVIDDDELRVETGWLAKRSRRISFERIQSVDIVQPLAARVFGLVELRIEAGAGDSRTTLRYLTRQHGTQIRDYLLARAHGDRVTMAGSSTLPRASALTDLSASERRLVTITPARLIAGFVLSTEFLWTIMVLIVLLIVGAVLGQPVVSLAGLIPMVFAGFGLVSRRVAAQFNYTLAESSRGLRITRGLTNLTSQSLPLNRIQGVRIAQPILWRPFGWSRVDIDVLGYGASSGRDENRTDVSSILLPVADDAQVRTALTRVLPGADLDRLDLHPSPRRARLIRWFDGWTLRYGWNAAVIVSRHGFLNRSTDLVPHAKVQSVRITRGPLQRWLRLASVHVDTPRGPVDLVAHHLDPADARLLALSELDRARAARRVAPTAPGDIPVLERFGIVGVAPLGAGGESTVYPLGIDQVLRLYKDDHRAAAAMVRQLRPAYDTFARHDLGFRTPLIIESGELSGRTYTVDRRIPGTSLSAWLPTATPELRRQALLQFLQVAGRIQELPLPADGFGRIFGEDPRRFPTLGALLEDQLWTAVRHTKEWLDRDLPTEAVDRVIAEVRDRQCAPRLVHGDYFPGNVFVDVLPDGSPMISGVGDFSPHTLAADPVMDIAGAITLMGLEGAPGVQEDQAYLHRQAMMLYGNRMPDIAHWLDVYRRYYAIYYASDPAVYPHALAELGA
;
A
#
# COMPACT_ATOMS: atom_id res chain seq x y z
N MET A 1 11.07 61.58 -58.40
CA MET A 1 10.13 61.01 -57.40
C MET A 1 10.19 59.51 -57.54
N THR A 2 10.55 58.89 -56.44
CA THR A 2 11.18 57.57 -56.29
C THR A 2 10.14 56.45 -56.20
N SER A 3 10.13 55.57 -57.20
CA SER A 3 9.45 54.28 -57.19
C SER A 3 10.21 53.30 -56.29
N PRO A 4 9.54 52.48 -55.46
CA PRO A 4 10.21 51.61 -54.50
C PRO A 4 10.87 50.39 -55.20
N PRO A 5 11.93 49.81 -54.60
CA PRO A 5 12.76 48.79 -55.23
C PRO A 5 12.09 47.40 -55.26
N PRO A 6 12.51 46.51 -56.18
CA PRO A 6 12.00 45.14 -56.26
C PRO A 6 12.51 44.28 -55.09
N SER A 7 11.61 43.46 -54.56
CA SER A 7 11.83 42.53 -53.45
C SER A 7 12.99 41.56 -53.71
N PRO A 8 13.82 41.23 -52.70
CA PRO A 8 14.90 40.26 -52.85
C PRO A 8 14.33 38.84 -53.01
N SER A 9 14.90 38.13 -53.99
CA SER A 9 14.65 36.73 -54.31
C SER A 9 14.84 35.81 -53.10
N ARG A 10 13.82 35.00 -52.82
CA ARG A 10 13.80 33.93 -51.83
C ARG A 10 14.81 32.84 -52.24
N PRO A 11 15.70 32.35 -51.35
CA PRO A 11 16.56 31.21 -51.65
C PRO A 11 15.70 29.93 -51.86
N PRO A 12 16.19 28.95 -52.65
CA PRO A 12 15.44 27.74 -52.94
C PRO A 12 15.17 26.96 -51.65
N ALA A 13 13.97 26.39 -51.58
CA ALA A 13 13.52 25.57 -50.47
C ALA A 13 14.54 24.47 -50.17
N ALA A 14 15.09 24.49 -48.95
CA ALA A 14 15.76 23.33 -48.39
C ALA A 14 14.75 22.18 -48.43
N SER A 15 15.12 21.11 -49.13
CA SER A 15 14.43 19.82 -49.16
C SER A 15 14.01 19.43 -47.74
N GLN A 16 12.70 19.29 -47.52
CA GLN A 16 12.19 18.62 -46.33
C GLN A 16 12.87 17.24 -46.21
N PRO A 17 13.42 16.87 -45.04
CA PRO A 17 13.84 15.49 -44.83
C PRO A 17 12.61 14.58 -45.04
N PRO A 18 12.78 13.42 -45.69
CA PRO A 18 11.65 12.52 -45.93
C PRO A 18 10.95 12.21 -44.61
N SER A 19 9.61 12.29 -44.61
CA SER A 19 8.78 11.85 -43.49
C SER A 19 9.28 10.49 -43.00
N PRO A 20 9.48 10.28 -41.69
CA PRO A 20 9.90 8.98 -41.19
C PRO A 20 8.82 7.99 -41.63
N ALA A 21 9.22 7.06 -42.50
CA ALA A 21 8.38 5.97 -42.93
C ALA A 21 7.76 5.35 -41.69
N ARG A 22 6.42 5.30 -41.67
CA ARG A 22 5.64 4.69 -40.60
C ARG A 22 6.17 3.26 -40.45
N LEU A 23 6.99 3.03 -39.42
CA LEU A 23 7.46 1.69 -39.09
C LEU A 23 6.21 0.81 -39.01
N PRO A 24 6.17 -0.34 -39.71
CA PRO A 24 5.09 -1.29 -39.51
C PRO A 24 4.98 -1.57 -38.01
N PRO A 25 3.77 -1.82 -37.47
CA PRO A 25 3.60 -2.13 -36.06
C PRO A 25 4.60 -3.24 -35.73
N SER A 26 5.51 -2.97 -34.80
CA SER A 26 6.51 -3.94 -34.37
C SER A 26 5.76 -5.25 -34.11
N PRO A 27 6.17 -6.38 -34.71
CA PRO A 27 5.56 -7.66 -34.41
C PRO A 27 5.60 -7.79 -32.89
N THR A 28 4.43 -8.03 -32.30
CA THR A 28 4.25 -8.28 -30.86
C THR A 28 5.43 -9.11 -30.41
N ALA A 29 6.31 -8.51 -29.60
CA ALA A 29 7.51 -9.21 -29.14
C ALA A 29 7.04 -10.58 -28.63
N PRO A 30 7.64 -11.69 -29.09
CA PRO A 30 7.15 -13.02 -28.73
C PRO A 30 7.08 -13.09 -27.21
N ARG A 31 5.91 -13.43 -26.67
CA ARG A 31 5.72 -13.56 -25.21
C ARG A 31 6.83 -14.45 -24.68
N VAL A 32 7.76 -13.89 -23.92
CA VAL A 32 8.97 -14.61 -23.52
C VAL A 32 8.61 -15.49 -22.35
N LYS A 33 8.06 -16.67 -22.66
CA LYS A 33 7.76 -17.69 -21.66
C LYS A 33 9.05 -18.38 -21.24
N GLU A 34 9.65 -17.92 -20.14
CA GLU A 34 10.86 -18.53 -19.60
C GLU A 34 10.48 -19.66 -18.65
N THR A 35 10.78 -20.91 -19.05
CA THR A 35 10.56 -22.09 -18.21
C THR A 35 11.87 -22.51 -17.54
N ALA A 36 11.95 -22.34 -16.23
CA ALA A 36 13.10 -22.75 -15.42
C ALA A 36 12.77 -23.95 -14.53
N ARG A 37 13.80 -24.72 -14.17
CA ARG A 37 13.70 -25.82 -13.20
C ARG A 37 14.50 -25.50 -11.95
N PRO A 38 14.13 -26.06 -10.78
CA PRO A 38 14.98 -26.04 -9.60
C PRO A 38 16.38 -26.61 -9.89
N HIS A 39 17.38 -26.15 -9.14
CA HIS A 39 18.73 -26.70 -9.23
C HIS A 39 18.74 -28.23 -8.95
N PRO A 40 19.54 -29.04 -9.68
CA PRO A 40 19.58 -30.50 -9.54
C PRO A 40 19.97 -31.00 -8.14
N LEU A 41 20.62 -30.17 -7.32
CA LEU A 41 20.97 -30.50 -5.93
C LEU A 41 19.79 -30.39 -4.95
N THR A 42 18.60 -29.99 -5.40
CA THR A 42 17.42 -29.84 -4.55
C THR A 42 17.03 -31.10 -3.76
N PRO A 43 17.05 -32.33 -4.34
CA PRO A 43 16.77 -33.55 -3.60
C PRO A 43 17.77 -33.81 -2.45
N LEU A 44 19.06 -33.59 -2.70
CA LEU A 44 20.13 -33.78 -1.72
C LEU A 44 19.96 -32.84 -0.51
N ILE A 45 19.63 -31.57 -0.79
CA ILE A 45 19.38 -30.54 0.23
C ILE A 45 18.12 -30.82 1.07
N ARG A 46 17.17 -31.63 0.59
CA ARG A 46 16.01 -32.06 1.39
C ARG A 46 16.25 -33.37 2.13
N GLY A 47 17.03 -34.29 1.53
CA GLY A 47 17.23 -35.64 2.04
C GLY A 47 17.98 -35.72 3.37
N TRP A 48 18.86 -34.77 3.69
CA TRP A 48 19.63 -34.82 4.95
C TRP A 48 18.78 -34.72 6.22
N VAL A 49 17.59 -34.08 6.16
CA VAL A 49 16.67 -34.02 7.31
C VAL A 49 16.12 -35.41 7.62
N VAL A 50 15.83 -36.21 6.59
CA VAL A 50 15.40 -37.61 6.76
C VAL A 50 16.51 -38.42 7.43
N LEU A 51 17.77 -38.19 7.03
CA LEU A 51 18.93 -38.83 7.65
C LEU A 51 19.05 -38.47 9.14
N LEU A 52 18.85 -37.20 9.51
CA LEU A 52 18.82 -36.79 10.92
C LEU A 52 17.67 -37.41 11.71
N VAL A 53 16.46 -37.52 11.14
CA VAL A 53 15.32 -38.15 11.79
C VAL A 53 15.59 -39.64 12.03
N ILE A 54 16.21 -40.33 11.07
CA ILE A 54 16.62 -41.73 11.22
C ILE A 54 17.68 -41.85 12.32
N VAL A 55 18.73 -41.03 12.28
CA VAL A 55 19.78 -41.03 13.30
C VAL A 55 19.23 -40.73 14.69
N PHE A 56 18.31 -39.77 14.81
CA PHE A 56 17.67 -39.43 16.09
C PHE A 56 16.70 -40.51 16.56
N GLY A 57 15.92 -41.11 15.65
CA GLY A 57 15.01 -42.21 15.97
C GLY A 57 15.74 -43.45 16.46
N VAL A 58 16.81 -43.84 15.76
CA VAL A 58 17.72 -44.92 16.18
C VAL A 58 18.45 -44.54 17.46
N GLY A 59 18.91 -43.30 17.57
CA GLY A 59 19.57 -42.77 18.77
C GLY A 59 18.69 -42.81 20.02
N ARG A 60 17.40 -42.51 19.88
CA ARG A 60 16.43 -42.58 20.98
C ARG A 60 16.22 -44.01 21.46
N GLN A 61 16.21 -44.99 20.54
CA GLN A 61 16.11 -46.42 20.90
C GLN A 61 17.36 -46.95 21.63
N LEU A 62 18.48 -46.22 21.59
CA LEU A 62 19.70 -46.55 22.30
C LEU A 62 19.76 -45.98 23.73
N VAL A 63 18.82 -45.09 24.11
CA VAL A 63 18.73 -44.56 25.47
C VAL A 63 18.03 -45.59 26.36
N PRO A 64 18.64 -46.04 27.49
CA PRO A 64 18.03 -47.05 28.35
C PRO A 64 16.80 -46.52 29.08
N ASP A 65 15.61 -47.10 28.82
CA ASP A 65 14.33 -46.71 29.44
C ASP A 65 14.12 -47.26 30.88
N GLY A 66 15.19 -47.64 31.58
CA GLY A 66 15.11 -48.05 33.00
C GLY A 66 14.40 -49.38 33.28
N SER A 67 13.89 -50.08 32.27
CA SER A 67 13.17 -51.37 32.41
C SER A 67 14.07 -52.61 32.49
N GLY A 68 15.40 -52.47 32.56
CA GLY A 68 16.35 -53.60 32.68
C GLY A 68 16.49 -54.47 31.41
N GLU A 69 15.55 -54.38 30.46
CA GLU A 69 15.70 -54.94 29.12
C GLU A 69 16.42 -53.92 28.24
N SER A 70 17.61 -54.29 27.77
CA SER A 70 18.39 -53.45 26.86
C SER A 70 17.90 -53.70 25.42
N PRO A 71 17.18 -52.76 24.78
CA PRO A 71 16.77 -52.89 23.36
C PRO A 71 17.97 -53.06 22.41
N ILE A 72 19.17 -52.75 22.90
CA ILE A 72 20.47 -53.01 22.27
C ILE A 72 20.66 -54.51 21.96
N LYS A 73 20.20 -55.44 22.81
CA LYS A 73 20.34 -56.89 22.57
C LYS A 73 19.46 -57.40 21.43
N ASP A 74 18.25 -56.86 21.27
CA ASP A 74 17.36 -57.25 20.16
C ASP A 74 17.75 -56.57 18.83
N LEU A 75 18.28 -55.35 18.89
CA LEU A 75 18.86 -54.66 17.73
C LEU A 75 20.16 -55.35 17.24
N LEU A 76 20.99 -55.86 18.16
CA LEU A 76 22.17 -56.68 17.85
C LEU A 76 21.79 -58.08 17.32
N ARG A 77 20.66 -58.67 17.75
CA ARG A 77 20.14 -59.95 17.25
C ARG A 77 19.63 -59.89 15.81
N LEU A 78 19.16 -58.73 15.34
CA LEU A 78 18.81 -58.53 13.93
C LEU A 78 20.03 -58.61 12.99
N GLY A 79 21.25 -58.58 13.53
CA GLY A 79 22.48 -58.54 12.76
C GLY A 79 22.73 -57.15 12.17
N PHE A 80 23.90 -56.58 12.45
CA PHE A 80 24.32 -55.26 11.97
C PHE A 80 24.09 -55.06 10.46
N GLY A 81 24.20 -56.14 9.66
CA GLY A 81 23.92 -56.13 8.22
C GLY A 81 22.48 -55.78 7.84
N TRP A 82 21.46 -56.26 8.57
CA TRP A 82 20.05 -55.93 8.28
C TRP A 82 19.72 -54.48 8.60
N LEU A 83 20.29 -53.95 9.68
CA LEU A 83 20.13 -52.54 10.05
C LEU A 83 20.74 -51.63 8.98
N VAL A 84 21.94 -51.95 8.49
CA VAL A 84 22.57 -51.24 7.37
C VAL A 84 21.72 -51.33 6.10
N LEU A 85 21.15 -52.50 5.79
CA LEU A 85 20.26 -52.70 4.64
C LEU A 85 18.95 -51.89 4.74
N ILE A 86 18.33 -51.84 5.91
CA ILE A 86 17.11 -51.06 6.15
C ILE A 86 17.42 -49.57 6.02
N VAL A 87 18.48 -49.08 6.66
CA VAL A 87 18.89 -47.68 6.56
C VAL A 87 19.24 -47.32 5.11
N PHE A 88 19.97 -48.19 4.41
CA PHE A 88 20.30 -48.01 3.00
C PHE A 88 19.04 -47.97 2.13
N GLY A 89 18.10 -48.90 2.33
CA GLY A 89 16.83 -48.94 1.62
C GLY A 89 16.00 -47.68 1.84
N ILE A 90 15.93 -47.18 3.07
CA ILE A 90 15.24 -45.92 3.39
C ILE A 90 15.93 -44.72 2.70
N VAL A 91 17.26 -44.67 2.70
CA VAL A 91 18.02 -43.60 2.04
C VAL A 91 17.79 -43.62 0.52
N VAL A 92 17.82 -44.79 -0.11
CA VAL A 92 17.57 -44.94 -1.56
C VAL A 92 16.12 -44.55 -1.90
N LEU A 93 15.14 -45.00 -1.11
CA LEU A 93 13.74 -44.65 -1.30
C LEU A 93 13.51 -43.14 -1.14
N ALA A 94 14.13 -42.51 -0.14
CA ALA A 94 14.07 -41.07 0.07
C ALA A 94 14.72 -40.29 -1.07
N ALA A 95 15.86 -40.77 -1.59
CA ALA A 95 16.53 -40.17 -2.75
C ALA A 95 15.68 -40.28 -4.01
N ALA A 96 15.07 -41.44 -4.26
CA ALA A 96 14.15 -41.65 -5.38
C ALA A 96 12.91 -40.74 -5.29
N ALA A 97 12.28 -40.68 -4.12
CA ALA A 97 11.14 -39.78 -3.87
C ALA A 97 11.53 -38.30 -4.05
N GLY A 98 12.72 -37.91 -3.58
CA GLY A 98 13.27 -36.57 -3.77
C GLY A 98 13.53 -36.23 -5.23
N PHE A 99 14.10 -37.17 -6.00
CA PHE A 99 14.36 -37.02 -7.43
C PHE A 99 13.07 -36.88 -8.24
N VAL A 100 12.09 -37.75 -8.00
CA VAL A 100 10.76 -37.66 -8.62
C VAL A 100 10.14 -36.30 -8.33
N THR A 101 10.16 -35.86 -7.07
CA THR A 101 9.62 -34.55 -6.69
C THR A 101 10.32 -33.40 -7.43
N TRP A 102 11.65 -33.43 -7.54
CA TRP A 102 12.42 -32.42 -8.27
C TRP A 102 12.12 -32.40 -9.77
N TYR A 103 12.05 -33.57 -10.41
CA TYR A 103 11.82 -33.70 -11.85
C TYR A 103 10.46 -33.13 -12.30
N PHE A 104 9.44 -33.28 -11.45
CA PHE A 104 8.09 -32.75 -11.70
C PHE A 104 7.85 -31.32 -11.18
N THR A 105 8.87 -30.64 -10.62
CA THR A 105 8.75 -29.24 -10.21
C THR A 105 9.23 -28.31 -11.33
N ARG A 106 8.39 -27.40 -11.80
CA ARG A 106 8.71 -26.44 -12.86
C ARG A 106 8.27 -25.03 -12.49
N PHE A 107 9.07 -24.05 -12.90
CA PHE A 107 8.77 -22.63 -12.79
C PHE A 107 8.54 -22.08 -14.19
N VAL A 108 7.46 -21.34 -14.36
CA VAL A 108 7.12 -20.69 -15.63
C VAL A 108 6.94 -19.21 -15.31
N ILE A 109 7.82 -18.39 -15.84
CA ILE A 109 7.74 -16.93 -15.78
C ILE A 109 7.13 -16.48 -17.11
N ASP A 110 5.91 -15.96 -17.06
CA ASP A 110 5.24 -15.34 -18.21
C ASP A 110 5.43 -13.82 -18.17
N ASP A 111 4.86 -13.09 -19.14
CA ASP A 111 4.94 -11.62 -19.17
C ASP A 111 4.07 -10.92 -18.11
N ASP A 112 3.00 -11.59 -17.65
CA ASP A 112 2.02 -11.04 -16.70
C ASP A 112 1.89 -11.84 -15.39
N GLU A 113 2.28 -13.12 -15.38
CA GLU A 113 2.15 -13.99 -14.21
C GLU A 113 3.37 -14.90 -13.96
N LEU A 114 3.64 -15.15 -12.68
CA LEU A 114 4.54 -16.19 -12.21
C LEU A 114 3.75 -17.45 -11.88
N ARG A 115 4.09 -18.56 -12.55
CA ARG A 115 3.46 -19.86 -12.32
C ARG A 115 4.45 -20.88 -11.76
N VAL A 116 4.07 -21.49 -10.63
CA VAL A 116 4.79 -22.59 -10.00
C VAL A 116 3.97 -23.87 -10.14
N GLU A 117 4.51 -24.85 -10.84
CA GLU A 117 3.89 -26.14 -11.07
C GLU A 117 4.63 -27.22 -10.26
N THR A 118 3.89 -28.00 -9.47
CA THR A 118 4.44 -29.06 -8.62
C THR A 118 3.48 -30.25 -8.56
N GLY A 119 4.04 -31.47 -8.58
CA GLY A 119 3.30 -32.69 -8.27
C GLY A 119 3.46 -33.77 -9.34
N TRP A 120 3.61 -35.01 -8.88
CA TRP A 120 3.76 -36.19 -9.75
C TRP A 120 2.44 -36.96 -9.92
N LEU A 121 1.62 -37.09 -8.86
CA LEU A 121 0.24 -37.63 -8.93
C LEU A 121 -0.81 -36.52 -9.03
N ALA A 122 -0.78 -35.55 -8.11
CA ALA A 122 -1.71 -34.44 -8.08
C ALA A 122 -1.00 -33.17 -8.58
N LYS A 123 -1.28 -32.77 -9.81
CA LYS A 123 -0.73 -31.54 -10.40
C LYS A 123 -1.30 -30.32 -9.67
N ARG A 124 -0.44 -29.56 -9.00
CA ARG A 124 -0.77 -28.27 -8.38
C ARG A 124 -0.10 -27.18 -9.19
N SER A 125 -0.88 -26.27 -9.76
CA SER A 125 -0.39 -25.08 -10.45
C SER A 125 -0.81 -23.86 -9.65
N ARG A 126 0.14 -23.03 -9.25
CA ARG A 126 -0.13 -21.76 -8.58
C ARG A 126 0.31 -20.61 -9.46
N ARG A 127 -0.58 -19.65 -9.67
CA ARG A 127 -0.35 -18.45 -10.51
C ARG A 127 -0.40 -17.21 -9.63
N ILE A 128 0.58 -16.33 -9.79
CA ILE A 128 0.69 -15.07 -9.07
C ILE A 128 0.91 -13.98 -10.12
N SER A 129 -0.06 -13.06 -10.26
CA SER A 129 0.12 -11.86 -11.08
C SER A 129 1.22 -10.98 -10.50
N PHE A 130 2.05 -10.37 -11.35
CA PHE A 130 3.14 -9.50 -10.90
C PHE A 130 2.65 -8.32 -10.07
N GLU A 131 1.49 -7.74 -10.40
CA GLU A 131 0.86 -6.63 -9.66
C GLU A 131 0.53 -7.00 -8.21
N ARG A 132 0.34 -8.30 -7.94
CA ARG A 132 0.04 -8.79 -6.59
C ARG A 132 1.29 -9.08 -5.76
N ILE A 133 2.47 -9.11 -6.38
CA ILE A 133 3.73 -9.36 -5.67
C ILE A 133 4.07 -8.15 -4.81
N GLN A 134 4.26 -8.40 -3.52
CA GLN A 134 4.47 -7.37 -2.53
C GLN A 134 5.91 -7.32 -2.00
N SER A 135 6.49 -8.50 -1.75
CA SER A 135 7.92 -8.64 -1.49
C SER A 135 8.47 -9.95 -2.02
N VAL A 136 9.78 -9.94 -2.24
CA VAL A 136 10.55 -11.10 -2.63
C VAL A 136 11.79 -11.19 -1.73
N ASP A 137 11.75 -12.13 -0.80
CA ASP A 137 12.85 -12.37 0.14
C ASP A 137 13.81 -13.43 -0.40
N ILE A 138 15.11 -13.24 -0.20
CA ILE A 138 16.13 -14.26 -0.49
C ILE A 138 16.46 -14.99 0.82
N VAL A 139 16.31 -16.30 0.82
CA VAL A 139 16.56 -17.16 1.98
C VAL A 139 17.60 -18.20 1.61
N GLN A 140 18.65 -18.31 2.42
CA GLN A 140 19.75 -19.25 2.21
C GLN A 140 19.96 -20.08 3.47
N PRO A 141 19.24 -21.23 3.59
CA PRO A 141 19.44 -22.19 4.67
C PRO A 141 20.85 -22.78 4.64
N LEU A 142 21.38 -23.24 5.77
CA LEU A 142 22.75 -23.79 5.90
C LEU A 142 23.10 -24.77 4.77
N ALA A 143 22.22 -25.75 4.54
CA ALA A 143 22.44 -26.75 3.49
C ALA A 143 22.57 -26.08 2.12
N ALA A 144 21.67 -25.16 1.77
CA ALA A 144 21.77 -24.40 0.52
C ALA A 144 23.02 -23.50 0.46
N ARG A 145 23.43 -22.93 1.61
CA ARG A 145 24.62 -22.08 1.73
C ARG A 145 25.90 -22.83 1.38
N VAL A 146 26.05 -24.05 1.87
CA VAL A 146 27.21 -24.92 1.55
C VAL A 146 27.29 -25.20 0.06
N PHE A 147 26.15 -25.34 -0.62
CA PHE A 147 26.08 -25.56 -2.07
C PHE A 147 25.98 -24.28 -2.92
N GLY A 148 26.05 -23.08 -2.32
CA GLY A 148 25.95 -21.80 -3.05
C GLY A 148 24.57 -21.48 -3.63
N LEU A 149 23.51 -22.07 -3.08
CA LEU A 149 22.13 -21.99 -3.56
C LEU A 149 21.25 -21.14 -2.64
N VAL A 150 20.14 -20.62 -3.19
CA VAL A 150 19.17 -19.76 -2.50
C VAL A 150 17.73 -20.18 -2.80
N GLU A 151 16.81 -19.88 -1.89
CA GLU A 151 15.36 -19.97 -2.04
C GLU A 151 14.80 -18.54 -2.14
N LEU A 152 13.94 -18.25 -3.12
CA LEU A 152 13.18 -17.01 -3.15
C LEU A 152 11.81 -17.23 -2.53
N ARG A 153 11.40 -16.35 -1.63
CA ARG A 153 10.09 -16.40 -1.00
C ARG A 153 9.30 -15.16 -1.37
N ILE A 154 8.22 -15.39 -2.10
CA ILE A 154 7.37 -14.38 -2.68
C ILE A 154 6.12 -14.27 -1.84
N GLU A 155 5.82 -13.06 -1.43
CA GLU A 155 4.60 -12.70 -0.72
C GLU A 155 3.69 -11.95 -1.69
N ALA A 156 2.51 -12.52 -1.93
CA ALA A 156 1.43 -11.86 -2.66
C ALA A 156 0.42 -11.33 -1.65
N GLY A 157 -0.38 -10.32 -2.02
CA GLY A 157 -1.25 -9.57 -1.10
C GLY A 157 -2.19 -10.35 -0.17
N ALA A 158 -2.88 -9.61 0.70
CA ALA A 158 -3.65 -10.13 1.84
C ALA A 158 -4.55 -11.33 1.47
N GLY A 159 -4.33 -12.45 2.17
CA GLY A 159 -5.10 -13.69 2.01
C GLY A 159 -4.41 -14.77 1.16
N ASP A 160 -3.37 -14.44 0.39
CA ASP A 160 -2.69 -15.42 -0.46
C ASP A 160 -1.50 -16.06 0.28
N SER A 161 -1.39 -17.39 0.23
CA SER A 161 -0.32 -18.09 0.96
C SER A 161 1.07 -17.84 0.37
N ARG A 162 2.12 -17.80 1.18
CA ARG A 162 3.50 -17.54 0.72
C ARG A 162 3.97 -18.57 -0.32
N THR A 163 4.56 -18.12 -1.43
CA THR A 163 5.07 -19.01 -2.50
C THR A 163 6.59 -19.02 -2.50
N THR A 164 7.19 -20.21 -2.66
CA THR A 164 8.64 -20.37 -2.57
C THR A 164 9.22 -20.97 -3.84
N LEU A 165 10.17 -20.28 -4.46
CA LEU A 165 10.99 -20.79 -5.56
C LEU A 165 12.26 -21.37 -4.96
N ARG A 166 12.44 -22.67 -5.12
CA ARG A 166 13.54 -23.46 -4.54
C ARG A 166 14.30 -24.16 -5.67
N TYR A 167 15.53 -24.57 -5.48
CA TYR A 167 16.64 -23.70 -5.11
C TYR A 167 17.23 -23.14 -6.41
N LEU A 168 17.71 -21.91 -6.38
CA LEU A 168 18.33 -21.23 -7.52
C LEU A 168 19.79 -20.90 -7.17
N THR A 169 20.65 -20.70 -8.16
CA THR A 169 21.98 -20.14 -7.90
C THR A 169 21.83 -18.73 -7.33
N ARG A 170 22.76 -18.29 -6.47
CA ARG A 170 22.67 -16.96 -5.84
C ARG A 170 22.49 -15.83 -6.86
N GLN A 171 23.30 -15.83 -7.92
CA GLN A 171 23.22 -14.82 -8.98
C GLN A 171 21.85 -14.81 -9.66
N HIS A 172 21.35 -15.99 -10.05
CA HIS A 172 20.06 -16.09 -10.74
C HIS A 172 18.89 -15.77 -9.81
N GLY A 173 18.98 -16.12 -8.52
CA GLY A 173 18.02 -15.72 -7.50
C GLY A 173 17.93 -14.21 -7.33
N THR A 174 19.07 -13.51 -7.26
CA THR A 174 19.10 -12.04 -7.20
C THR A 174 18.52 -11.42 -8.48
N GLN A 175 18.85 -11.96 -9.66
CA GLN A 175 18.30 -11.49 -10.94
C GLN A 175 16.77 -11.65 -11.00
N ILE A 176 16.25 -12.82 -10.64
CA ILE A 176 14.80 -13.07 -10.61
C ILE A 176 14.13 -12.16 -9.58
N ARG A 177 14.71 -11.97 -8.39
CA ARG A 177 14.15 -11.04 -7.39
C ARG A 177 14.02 -9.64 -7.96
N ASP A 178 15.10 -9.11 -8.53
CA ASP A 178 15.13 -7.74 -9.05
C ASP A 178 14.17 -7.56 -10.22
N TYR A 179 14.06 -8.58 -11.09
CA TYR A 179 13.07 -8.65 -12.15
C TYR A 179 11.63 -8.66 -11.63
N LEU A 180 11.31 -9.54 -10.67
CA LEU A 180 9.97 -9.66 -10.10
C LEU A 180 9.54 -8.37 -9.39
N LEU A 181 10.45 -7.73 -8.65
CA LEU A 181 10.16 -6.46 -7.98
C LEU A 181 9.99 -5.32 -9.00
N ALA A 182 10.83 -5.23 -10.04
CA ALA A 182 10.65 -4.22 -11.08
C ALA A 182 9.30 -4.39 -11.80
N ARG A 183 8.95 -5.62 -12.16
CA ARG A 183 7.69 -5.93 -12.85
C ARG A 183 6.46 -5.69 -11.96
N ALA A 184 6.55 -5.96 -10.66
CA ALA A 184 5.49 -5.67 -9.69
C ALA A 184 5.16 -4.17 -9.55
N HIS A 185 6.12 -3.31 -9.89
CA HIS A 185 5.94 -1.85 -9.89
C HIS A 185 5.57 -1.28 -11.26
N GLY A 186 5.26 -2.13 -12.25
CA GLY A 186 4.85 -1.70 -13.60
C GLY A 186 6.00 -1.48 -14.59
N ASP A 187 7.26 -1.64 -14.17
CA ASP A 187 8.40 -1.48 -15.08
C ASP A 187 8.44 -2.64 -16.09
N ARG A 188 8.55 -2.33 -17.39
CA ARG A 188 8.81 -3.33 -18.45
C ARG A 188 10.32 -3.62 -18.56
N VAL A 189 10.88 -4.31 -17.58
CA VAL A 189 12.27 -4.78 -17.61
C VAL A 189 12.31 -6.19 -18.17
N THR A 190 13.25 -6.49 -19.09
CA THR A 190 13.51 -7.85 -19.58
C THR A 190 14.61 -8.51 -18.74
N MET A 191 14.52 -9.82 -18.46
CA MET A 191 15.54 -10.58 -17.69
C MET A 191 16.97 -10.45 -18.24
N ALA A 192 17.14 -10.23 -19.55
CA ALA A 192 18.46 -9.99 -20.15
C ALA A 192 19.05 -8.61 -19.77
N GLY A 193 18.21 -7.59 -19.57
CA GLY A 193 18.61 -6.21 -19.24
C GLY A 193 18.88 -5.97 -17.75
N SER A 194 18.47 -6.89 -16.86
CA SER A 194 18.80 -6.81 -15.43
C SER A 194 20.23 -7.28 -15.11
N SER A 195 20.95 -7.82 -16.10
CA SER A 195 22.35 -8.27 -15.96
C SER A 195 23.39 -7.13 -15.85
N THR A 196 23.01 -5.89 -16.18
CA THR A 196 23.87 -4.69 -16.17
C THR A 196 23.87 -3.92 -14.84
N LEU A 197 23.13 -4.37 -13.81
CA LEU A 197 23.12 -3.73 -12.49
C LEU A 197 24.39 -4.05 -11.67
N PRO A 198 24.88 -3.12 -10.81
CA PRO A 198 26.12 -3.31 -10.05
C PRO A 198 26.06 -4.54 -9.12
N ARG A 199 27.03 -5.46 -9.30
CA ARG A 199 27.11 -6.73 -8.55
C ARG A 199 27.22 -6.53 -7.04
N ALA A 200 26.53 -7.38 -6.29
CA ALA A 200 26.64 -7.47 -4.84
C ALA A 200 27.87 -8.29 -4.39
N SER A 201 28.54 -7.85 -3.31
CA SER A 201 29.75 -8.52 -2.81
C SER A 201 29.45 -9.88 -2.16
N ALA A 202 30.30 -10.88 -2.42
CA ALA A 202 30.10 -12.28 -2.06
C ALA A 202 29.95 -12.55 -0.55
N LEU A 203 30.47 -11.66 0.31
CA LEU A 203 30.46 -11.83 1.77
C LEU A 203 29.34 -11.07 2.49
N THR A 204 28.72 -10.08 1.86
CA THR A 204 27.72 -9.21 2.51
C THR A 204 26.40 -9.09 1.75
N ASP A 205 26.31 -9.58 0.52
CA ASP A 205 25.11 -9.52 -0.33
C ASP A 205 24.56 -8.10 -0.58
N LEU A 206 25.38 -7.09 -0.28
CA LEU A 206 25.10 -5.68 -0.52
C LEU A 206 25.50 -5.33 -1.94
N SER A 207 24.58 -4.77 -2.73
CA SER A 207 24.91 -4.21 -4.06
C SER A 207 25.74 -2.93 -3.87
N ALA A 208 26.56 -2.57 -4.86
CA ALA A 208 27.40 -1.37 -4.79
C ALA A 208 26.60 -0.06 -4.61
N SER A 209 25.29 -0.08 -4.81
CA SER A 209 24.37 1.04 -4.60
C SER A 209 23.72 1.09 -3.20
N GLU A 210 23.93 0.08 -2.35
CA GLU A 210 23.30 0.01 -1.02
C GLU A 210 24.16 0.68 0.06
N ARG A 211 23.61 1.71 0.71
CA ARG A 211 24.28 2.42 1.80
C ARG A 211 24.01 1.72 3.12
N ARG A 212 25.04 1.20 3.79
CA ARG A 212 24.90 0.60 5.13
C ARG A 212 24.51 1.67 6.15
N LEU A 213 23.39 1.47 6.83
CA LEU A 213 22.93 2.34 7.91
C LEU A 213 23.45 1.85 9.26
N VAL A 214 23.21 0.57 9.59
CA VAL A 214 23.53 0.00 10.90
C VAL A 214 24.03 -1.43 10.76
N THR A 215 25.12 -1.75 11.44
CA THR A 215 25.63 -3.13 11.61
C THR A 215 25.72 -3.45 13.09
N ILE A 216 25.17 -4.57 13.51
CA ILE A 216 25.20 -5.01 14.92
C ILE A 216 26.28 -6.08 15.06
N THR A 217 27.21 -5.86 15.97
CA THR A 217 28.28 -6.83 16.22
C THR A 217 27.73 -8.05 16.96
N PRO A 218 28.25 -9.27 16.67
CA PRO A 218 27.82 -10.48 17.37
C PRO A 218 27.98 -10.40 18.89
N ALA A 219 29.04 -9.75 19.39
CA ALA A 219 29.27 -9.55 20.81
C ALA A 219 28.16 -8.70 21.46
N ARG A 220 27.72 -7.62 20.80
CA ARG A 220 26.61 -6.76 21.29
C ARG A 220 25.29 -7.53 21.30
N LEU A 221 25.04 -8.34 20.28
CA LEU A 221 23.86 -9.18 20.19
C LEU A 221 23.82 -10.19 21.36
N ILE A 222 24.93 -10.89 21.62
CA ILE A 222 25.05 -11.83 22.75
C ILE A 222 24.88 -11.10 24.08
N ALA A 223 25.56 -9.96 24.28
CA ALA A 223 25.45 -9.17 25.50
C ALA A 223 24.01 -8.69 25.75
N GLY A 224 23.33 -8.20 24.71
CA GLY A 224 21.93 -7.81 24.79
C GLY A 224 21.03 -8.98 25.20
N PHE A 225 21.23 -10.17 24.63
CA PHE A 225 20.47 -11.37 25.01
C PHE A 225 20.76 -11.84 26.44
N VAL A 226 22.01 -11.83 26.89
CA VAL A 226 22.37 -12.19 28.27
C VAL A 226 21.79 -11.18 29.27
N LEU A 227 21.77 -9.89 28.93
CA LEU A 227 21.12 -8.85 29.73
C LEU A 227 19.60 -8.76 29.51
N SER A 228 18.99 -9.69 28.76
CA SER A 228 17.54 -9.68 28.56
C SER A 228 16.80 -10.15 29.82
N THR A 229 15.62 -9.60 30.06
CA THR A 229 14.75 -10.00 31.18
C THR A 229 14.32 -11.46 31.11
N GLU A 230 14.23 -12.05 29.92
CA GLU A 230 13.86 -13.45 29.73
C GLU A 230 14.97 -14.42 30.18
N PHE A 231 16.22 -14.09 29.87
CA PHE A 231 17.37 -14.86 30.31
C PHE A 231 17.51 -14.83 31.84
N LEU A 232 17.35 -13.65 32.44
CA LEU A 232 17.32 -13.50 33.89
C LEU A 232 16.20 -14.30 34.54
N TRP A 233 14.99 -14.30 33.97
CA TRP A 233 13.90 -15.10 34.50
C TRP A 233 14.23 -16.60 34.46
N THR A 234 14.88 -17.06 33.41
CA THR A 234 15.34 -18.45 33.30
C THR A 234 16.37 -18.78 34.38
N ILE A 235 17.34 -17.89 34.61
CA ILE A 235 18.31 -18.04 35.72
C ILE A 235 17.61 -18.00 37.08
N MET A 236 16.65 -17.10 37.27
CA MET A 236 15.94 -16.96 38.54
C MET A 236 15.14 -18.23 38.86
N VAL A 237 14.42 -18.79 37.88
CA VAL A 237 13.71 -20.07 38.05
C VAL A 237 14.70 -21.20 38.34
N LEU A 238 15.87 -21.20 37.69
CA LEU A 238 16.94 -22.16 37.96
C LEU A 238 17.41 -22.11 39.41
N ILE A 239 17.66 -20.90 39.93
CA ILE A 239 18.08 -20.66 41.31
C ILE A 239 16.98 -21.09 42.28
N VAL A 240 15.72 -20.74 42.01
CA VAL A 240 14.58 -21.13 42.85
C VAL A 240 14.45 -22.66 42.90
N LEU A 241 14.58 -23.35 41.77
CA LEU A 241 14.52 -24.82 41.71
C LEU A 241 15.65 -25.47 42.53
N LEU A 242 16.85 -24.88 42.47
CA LEU A 242 18.00 -25.33 43.26
C LEU A 242 17.76 -25.13 44.76
N ILE A 243 17.25 -23.96 45.17
CA ILE A 243 16.91 -23.65 46.56
C ILE A 243 15.83 -24.60 47.07
N VAL A 244 14.75 -24.81 46.32
CA VAL A 244 13.66 -25.72 46.67
C VAL A 244 14.19 -27.15 46.83
N GLY A 245 15.06 -27.60 45.93
CA GLY A 245 15.72 -28.90 46.04
C GLY A 245 16.54 -29.09 47.31
N ALA A 246 17.32 -28.07 47.65
CA ALA A 246 18.12 -28.05 48.87
C ALA A 246 17.24 -28.09 50.13
N VAL A 247 16.16 -27.29 50.16
CA VAL A 247 15.22 -27.23 51.30
C VAL A 247 14.45 -28.54 51.48
N LEU A 248 14.06 -29.20 50.38
CA LEU A 248 13.36 -30.50 50.42
C LEU A 248 14.30 -31.69 50.71
N GLY A 249 15.61 -31.46 50.85
CA GLY A 249 16.60 -32.52 51.07
C GLY A 249 16.81 -33.43 49.85
N GLN A 250 16.44 -32.97 48.65
CA GLN A 250 16.54 -33.71 47.39
C GLN A 250 17.44 -32.99 46.36
N PRO A 251 18.70 -32.63 46.70
CA PRO A 251 19.55 -31.84 45.82
C PRO A 251 19.90 -32.57 44.51
N VAL A 252 19.97 -33.90 44.54
CA VAL A 252 20.25 -34.73 43.35
C VAL A 252 19.11 -34.66 42.33
N VAL A 253 17.86 -34.66 42.78
CA VAL A 253 16.68 -34.55 41.90
C VAL A 253 16.62 -33.17 41.27
N SER A 254 16.89 -32.11 42.03
CA SER A 254 16.96 -30.75 41.48
C SER A 254 18.12 -30.57 40.50
N LEU A 255 19.27 -31.19 40.76
CA LEU A 255 20.41 -31.16 39.83
C LEU A 255 20.09 -31.92 38.53
N ALA A 256 19.36 -33.04 38.60
CA ALA A 256 18.90 -33.77 37.43
C ALA A 256 17.89 -32.94 36.60
N GLY A 257 16.98 -32.20 37.25
CA GLY A 257 16.06 -31.27 36.57
C GLY A 257 16.75 -30.03 35.99
N LEU A 258 17.88 -29.62 36.55
CA LEU A 258 18.67 -28.47 36.12
C LEU A 258 19.32 -28.69 34.74
N ILE A 259 19.76 -29.92 34.45
CA ILE A 259 20.46 -30.23 33.20
C ILE A 259 19.56 -29.96 31.98
N PRO A 260 18.35 -30.55 31.83
CA PRO A 260 17.45 -30.22 30.71
C PRO A 260 17.09 -28.74 30.64
N MET A 261 16.97 -28.06 31.79
CA MET A 261 16.60 -26.65 31.84
C MET A 261 17.73 -25.73 31.35
N VAL A 262 18.99 -26.04 31.70
CA VAL A 262 20.17 -25.34 31.17
C VAL A 262 20.30 -25.59 29.67
N PHE A 263 20.13 -26.83 29.21
CA PHE A 263 20.13 -27.13 27.77
C PHE A 263 19.00 -26.42 27.03
N ALA A 264 17.79 -26.34 27.61
CA ALA A 264 16.68 -25.62 27.04
C ALA A 264 16.94 -24.10 26.99
N GLY A 265 17.46 -23.52 28.07
CA GLY A 265 17.84 -22.10 28.13
C GLY A 265 18.94 -21.76 27.14
N PHE A 266 19.99 -22.58 27.06
CA PHE A 266 21.07 -22.45 26.08
C PHE A 266 20.55 -22.63 24.64
N GLY A 267 19.67 -23.59 24.41
CA GLY A 267 18.99 -23.81 23.12
C GLY A 267 18.19 -22.58 22.68
N LEU A 268 17.48 -21.94 23.60
CA LEU A 268 16.70 -20.73 23.34
C LEU A 268 17.60 -19.55 22.97
N VAL A 269 18.68 -19.32 23.73
CA VAL A 269 19.65 -18.25 23.46
C VAL A 269 20.37 -18.49 22.15
N SER A 270 20.90 -19.69 21.93
CA SER A 270 21.66 -20.04 20.72
C SER A 270 20.80 -19.93 19.46
N ARG A 271 19.54 -20.38 19.48
CA ARG A 271 18.61 -20.24 18.34
C ARG A 271 18.35 -18.78 18.00
N ARG A 272 18.17 -17.90 19.00
CA ARG A 272 17.95 -16.46 18.79
C ARG A 272 19.19 -15.74 18.28
N VAL A 273 20.35 -16.00 18.88
CA VAL A 273 21.64 -15.45 18.42
C VAL A 273 21.90 -15.87 16.99
N ALA A 274 21.74 -17.16 16.67
CA ALA A 274 21.91 -17.68 15.32
C ALA A 274 20.92 -17.05 14.32
N ALA A 275 19.70 -16.73 14.73
CA ALA A 275 18.69 -16.09 13.86
C ALA A 275 18.96 -14.60 13.57
N GLN A 276 19.71 -13.92 14.44
CA GLN A 276 19.99 -12.47 14.34
C GLN A 276 21.48 -12.17 14.08
N PHE A 277 22.30 -13.19 13.87
CA PHE A 277 23.74 -13.05 13.65
C PHE A 277 24.05 -12.23 12.38
N ASN A 278 25.14 -11.44 12.42
CA ASN A 278 25.56 -10.53 11.33
C ASN A 278 24.43 -9.61 10.81
N TYR A 279 23.61 -9.10 11.73
CA TYR A 279 22.52 -8.19 11.39
C TYR A 279 23.05 -6.92 10.73
N THR A 280 22.56 -6.65 9.51
CA THR A 280 22.87 -5.45 8.75
C THR A 280 21.58 -4.82 8.23
N LEU A 281 21.39 -3.54 8.53
CA LEU A 281 20.35 -2.69 7.96
C LEU A 281 21.00 -1.78 6.92
N ALA A 282 20.53 -1.86 5.68
CA ALA A 282 21.01 -1.06 4.56
C ALA A 282 19.86 -0.30 3.90
N GLU A 283 20.18 0.87 3.35
CA GLU A 283 19.30 1.67 2.51
C GLU A 283 19.46 1.22 1.05
N SER A 284 18.34 0.91 0.41
CA SER A 284 18.21 0.57 -1.00
C SER A 284 17.41 1.65 -1.72
N SER A 285 17.52 1.74 -3.04
CA SER A 285 16.79 2.75 -3.84
C SER A 285 15.26 2.65 -3.71
N ARG A 286 14.74 1.52 -3.23
CA ARG A 286 13.31 1.21 -3.11
C ARG A 286 12.82 1.02 -1.66
N GLY A 287 13.70 1.13 -0.65
CA GLY A 287 13.33 0.93 0.76
C GLY A 287 14.49 0.49 1.65
N LEU A 288 14.16 -0.11 2.80
CA LEU A 288 15.15 -0.65 3.74
C LEU A 288 15.39 -2.14 3.47
N ARG A 289 16.62 -2.58 3.60
CA ARG A 289 17.00 -3.99 3.45
C ARG A 289 17.61 -4.51 4.75
N ILE A 290 17.06 -5.62 5.24
CA ILE A 290 17.57 -6.33 6.42
C ILE A 290 18.23 -7.62 5.97
N THR A 291 19.50 -7.80 6.34
CA THR A 291 20.23 -9.06 6.16
C THR A 291 20.62 -9.62 7.52
N ARG A 292 20.28 -10.89 7.80
CA ARG A 292 20.56 -11.55 9.08
C ARG A 292 20.60 -13.07 8.99
N GLY A 293 21.27 -13.69 9.95
CA GLY A 293 21.23 -15.13 10.20
C GLY A 293 22.58 -15.84 9.96
N LEU A 294 22.96 -16.69 10.91
CA LEU A 294 24.12 -17.58 10.81
C LEU A 294 23.76 -18.84 10.03
N THR A 295 22.68 -19.49 10.47
CA THR A 295 22.24 -20.77 9.91
C THR A 295 21.37 -20.58 8.67
N ASN A 296 20.38 -19.69 8.77
CA ASN A 296 19.53 -19.33 7.66
C ASN A 296 19.73 -17.86 7.34
N LEU A 297 20.57 -17.57 6.34
CA LEU A 297 20.84 -16.20 5.93
C LEU A 297 19.64 -15.69 5.14
N THR A 298 18.94 -14.72 5.70
CA THR A 298 17.76 -14.10 5.08
C THR A 298 18.06 -12.66 4.72
N SER A 299 17.75 -12.27 3.49
CA SER A 299 17.76 -10.90 3.00
C SER A 299 16.33 -10.48 2.66
N GLN A 300 15.78 -9.55 3.44
CA GLN A 300 14.40 -9.07 3.33
C GLN A 300 14.37 -7.60 2.92
N SER A 301 13.49 -7.24 1.99
CA SER A 301 13.24 -5.85 1.58
C SER A 301 11.97 -5.32 2.24
N LEU A 302 12.09 -4.26 3.03
CA LEU A 302 11.00 -3.58 3.71
C LEU A 302 10.71 -2.24 3.01
N PRO A 303 9.57 -2.10 2.33
CA PRO A 303 9.17 -0.83 1.73
C PRO A 303 8.76 0.17 2.82
N LEU A 304 9.31 1.40 2.77
CA LEU A 304 9.12 2.44 3.80
C LEU A 304 7.65 2.86 3.96
N ASN A 305 6.91 2.96 2.85
CA ASN A 305 5.51 3.39 2.83
C ASN A 305 4.55 2.42 3.54
N ARG A 306 4.96 1.17 3.77
CA ARG A 306 4.16 0.14 4.45
C ARG A 306 4.35 0.09 5.95
N ILE A 307 5.37 0.77 6.48
CA ILE A 307 5.59 0.86 7.91
C ILE A 307 4.47 1.71 8.51
N GLN A 308 3.74 1.15 9.46
CA GLN A 308 2.57 1.76 10.10
C GLN A 308 2.93 2.42 11.42
N GLY A 309 3.90 1.86 12.14
CA GLY A 309 4.33 2.35 13.43
C GLY A 309 5.67 1.74 13.85
N VAL A 310 6.27 2.32 14.88
CA VAL A 310 7.54 1.89 15.45
C VAL A 310 7.39 1.76 16.96
N ARG A 311 7.84 0.65 17.52
CA ARG A 311 7.97 0.43 18.96
C ARG A 311 9.44 0.37 19.35
N ILE A 312 9.82 1.15 20.36
CA ILE A 312 11.15 1.14 20.94
C ILE A 312 11.04 0.55 22.35
N ALA A 313 11.58 -0.65 22.54
CA ALA A 313 11.61 -1.35 23.82
C ALA A 313 12.99 -1.26 24.46
N GLN A 314 13.04 -0.77 25.70
CA GLN A 314 14.26 -0.60 26.49
C GLN A 314 14.14 -1.32 27.85
N PRO A 315 14.63 -2.57 27.95
CA PRO A 315 14.72 -3.31 29.20
C PRO A 315 15.56 -2.57 30.25
N ILE A 316 15.25 -2.78 31.54
CA ILE A 316 15.91 -2.06 32.63
C ILE A 316 17.44 -2.21 32.63
N LEU A 317 17.96 -3.41 32.34
CA LEU A 317 19.40 -3.66 32.28
C LEU A 317 20.09 -3.03 31.07
N TRP A 318 19.33 -2.69 30.04
CA TRP A 318 19.85 -2.07 28.82
C TRP A 318 19.95 -0.55 28.94
N ARG A 319 19.25 0.05 29.92
CA ARG A 319 19.27 1.50 30.19
C ARG A 319 20.65 2.09 30.45
N PRO A 320 21.52 1.51 31.31
CA PRO A 320 22.85 2.09 31.55
C PRO A 320 23.74 2.05 30.31
N PHE A 321 23.48 1.12 29.38
CA PHE A 321 24.23 1.00 28.12
C PHE A 321 23.61 1.79 26.96
N GLY A 322 22.46 2.44 27.17
CA GLY A 322 21.73 3.12 26.10
C GLY A 322 21.28 2.16 24.99
N TRP A 323 21.04 0.88 25.30
CA TRP A 323 20.58 -0.09 24.31
C TRP A 323 19.07 -0.11 24.23
N SER A 324 18.55 -0.23 23.02
CA SER A 324 17.13 -0.31 22.73
C SER A 324 16.89 -1.31 21.60
N ARG A 325 15.74 -1.99 21.66
CA ARG A 325 15.20 -2.80 20.59
C ARG A 325 14.16 -2.00 19.82
N VAL A 326 14.20 -2.04 18.50
CA VAL A 326 13.23 -1.37 17.64
C VAL A 326 12.44 -2.41 16.87
N ASP A 327 11.14 -2.45 17.14
CA ASP A 327 10.17 -3.25 16.42
C ASP A 327 9.33 -2.31 15.52
N ILE A 328 8.87 -2.81 14.37
CA ILE A 328 8.05 -2.10 13.40
C ILE A 328 6.76 -2.85 13.15
N ASP A 329 5.72 -2.10 12.87
CA ASP A 329 4.49 -2.63 12.30
C ASP A 329 4.48 -2.42 10.79
N VAL A 330 4.21 -3.48 10.02
CA VAL A 330 4.25 -3.44 8.55
C VAL A 330 2.98 -4.06 7.97
N LEU A 331 2.29 -3.28 7.13
CA LEU A 331 1.05 -3.69 6.47
C LEU A 331 1.30 -4.83 5.47
N GLY A 332 0.46 -5.87 5.55
CA GLY A 332 0.55 -7.08 4.72
C GLY A 332 1.39 -8.19 5.34
N TYR A 333 2.21 -7.87 6.34
CA TYR A 333 3.01 -8.85 7.10
C TYR A 333 2.34 -9.09 8.46
N GLY A 334 1.14 -9.67 8.40
CA GLY A 334 0.26 -9.85 9.55
C GLY A 334 0.50 -11.17 10.29
N ALA A 335 0.84 -11.03 11.57
CA ALA A 335 1.09 -12.07 12.55
C ALA A 335 0.07 -13.24 12.54
N SER A 336 0.55 -14.44 12.25
CA SER A 336 -0.11 -15.67 12.71
C SER A 336 0.19 -15.85 14.20
N SER A 337 -0.66 -15.29 15.05
CA SER A 337 -0.82 -15.75 16.43
C SER A 337 -1.43 -17.16 16.39
N GLY A 338 -0.58 -18.15 16.10
CA GLY A 338 -0.93 -19.55 16.01
C GLY A 338 0.32 -20.39 16.26
N ARG A 339 0.21 -21.30 17.22
CA ARG A 339 1.18 -22.24 17.79
C ARG A 339 1.92 -23.12 16.74
N ASP A 340 2.69 -22.54 15.83
CA ASP A 340 3.52 -23.26 14.85
C ASP A 340 4.93 -22.67 14.78
N GLU A 341 5.88 -23.29 15.48
CA GLU A 341 7.28 -22.86 15.64
C GLU A 341 8.14 -22.90 14.36
N ASN A 342 7.60 -23.32 13.21
CA ASN A 342 8.38 -23.68 12.02
C ASN A 342 8.13 -22.82 10.78
N ARG A 343 7.30 -21.78 10.88
CA ARG A 343 7.18 -20.75 9.83
C ARG A 343 8.04 -19.56 10.27
N THR A 344 9.13 -19.33 9.56
CA THR A 344 9.95 -18.11 9.72
C THR A 344 9.11 -16.91 9.31
N ASP A 345 8.37 -16.38 10.27
CA ASP A 345 7.61 -15.14 10.16
C ASP A 345 8.55 -13.99 9.80
N VAL A 346 8.02 -13.05 9.02
CA VAL A 346 8.67 -11.77 8.76
C VAL A 346 8.90 -11.12 10.11
N SER A 347 10.16 -10.91 10.47
CA SER A 347 10.47 -10.34 11.76
C SER A 347 10.00 -8.90 11.75
N SER A 348 9.02 -8.59 12.58
CA SER A 348 8.67 -7.24 13.01
C SER A 348 9.82 -6.50 13.71
N ILE A 349 11.05 -7.00 13.67
CA ILE A 349 12.23 -6.47 14.36
C ILE A 349 13.08 -5.70 13.34
N LEU A 350 13.11 -4.38 13.49
CA LEU A 350 13.96 -3.50 12.68
C LEU A 350 15.38 -3.38 13.26
N LEU A 351 15.54 -3.40 14.58
CA LEU A 351 16.86 -3.43 15.23
C LEU A 351 16.78 -4.30 16.49
N PRO A 352 17.45 -5.46 16.55
CA PRO A 352 17.38 -6.33 17.72
C PRO A 352 18.05 -5.73 18.96
N VAL A 353 19.22 -5.10 18.80
CA VAL A 353 19.98 -4.40 19.85
C VAL A 353 20.72 -3.24 19.21
N ALA A 354 20.27 -2.01 19.44
CA ALA A 354 20.89 -0.80 18.89
C ALA A 354 21.18 0.22 19.98
N ASP A 355 22.22 1.03 19.78
CA ASP A 355 22.47 2.22 20.59
C ASP A 355 21.56 3.38 20.17
N ASP A 356 21.43 4.40 21.02
CA ASP A 356 20.54 5.53 20.74
C ASP A 356 20.89 6.27 19.44
N ALA A 357 22.16 6.31 19.03
CA ALA A 357 22.57 6.93 17.76
C ALA A 357 22.11 6.13 16.54
N GLN A 358 22.22 4.79 16.59
CA GLN A 358 21.70 3.87 15.58
C GLN A 358 20.17 3.92 15.50
N VAL A 359 19.49 3.98 16.65
CA VAL A 359 18.03 4.12 16.71
C VAL A 359 17.59 5.42 16.04
N ARG A 360 18.23 6.55 16.34
CA ARG A 360 17.94 7.84 15.67
C ARG A 360 18.15 7.76 14.16
N THR A 361 19.28 7.20 13.73
CA THR A 361 19.60 7.05 12.29
C THR A 361 18.54 6.24 11.55
N ALA A 362 18.06 5.15 12.15
CA ALA A 362 16.99 4.34 11.58
C ALA A 362 15.63 5.05 11.61
N LEU A 363 15.29 5.72 12.73
CA LEU A 363 14.03 6.44 12.89
C LEU A 363 13.90 7.61 11.91
N THR A 364 14.96 8.39 11.67
CA THR A 364 14.92 9.50 10.71
C THR A 364 14.55 9.02 9.31
N ARG A 365 14.92 7.78 8.95
CA ARG A 365 14.60 7.18 7.65
C ARG A 365 13.21 6.54 7.60
N VAL A 366 12.80 5.88 8.69
CA VAL A 366 11.50 5.20 8.76
C VAL A 366 10.35 6.19 8.99
N LEU A 367 10.53 7.13 9.91
CA LEU A 367 9.56 8.14 10.32
C LEU A 367 10.20 9.54 10.23
N PRO A 368 10.23 10.17 9.04
CA PRO A 368 10.74 11.54 8.91
C PRO A 368 9.93 12.50 9.80
N GLY A 369 10.61 13.26 10.66
CA GLY A 369 9.97 14.16 11.63
C GLY A 369 9.73 13.57 13.03
N ALA A 370 10.02 12.29 13.26
CA ALA A 370 10.00 11.68 14.60
C ALA A 370 11.31 11.94 15.36
N ASP A 371 11.55 13.19 15.77
CA ASP A 371 12.68 13.52 16.64
C ASP A 371 12.33 13.24 18.10
N LEU A 372 12.98 12.23 18.71
CA LEU A 372 12.68 11.77 20.07
C LEU A 372 12.98 12.82 21.15
N ASP A 373 13.92 13.74 20.90
CA ASP A 373 14.37 14.71 21.91
C ASP A 373 13.48 15.96 21.96
N ARG A 374 12.75 16.23 20.88
CA ARG A 374 11.83 17.38 20.76
C ARG A 374 10.38 17.04 21.10
N LEU A 375 10.13 15.83 21.62
CA LEU A 375 8.78 15.40 22.00
C LEU A 375 8.41 15.94 23.38
N ASP A 376 7.40 16.81 23.40
CA ASP A 376 6.75 17.23 24.64
C ASP A 376 5.93 16.07 25.19
N LEU A 377 6.45 15.42 26.24
CA LEU A 377 5.83 14.27 26.88
C LEU A 377 5.11 14.69 28.17
N HIS A 378 3.78 14.60 28.14
CA HIS A 378 2.91 14.85 29.27
C HIS A 378 2.77 13.60 30.16
N PRO A 379 2.95 13.72 31.48
CA PRO A 379 2.74 12.61 32.41
C PRO A 379 1.23 12.36 32.63
N SER A 380 0.86 11.10 32.90
CA SER A 380 -0.50 10.80 33.35
C SER A 380 -0.76 11.35 34.77
N PRO A 381 -2.01 11.72 35.11
CA PRO A 381 -2.39 12.20 36.43
C PRO A 381 -1.94 11.27 37.58
N ARG A 382 -1.59 11.84 38.74
CA ARG A 382 -1.09 11.08 39.91
C ARG A 382 -2.05 9.96 40.36
N ARG A 383 -3.36 10.14 40.17
CA ARG A 383 -4.39 9.13 40.50
C ARG A 383 -4.32 7.85 39.64
N ALA A 384 -3.66 7.90 38.48
CA ALA A 384 -3.36 6.71 37.68
C ALA A 384 -2.50 5.69 38.45
N ARG A 385 -1.70 6.15 39.42
CA ARG A 385 -0.87 5.30 40.28
C ARG A 385 -1.68 4.39 41.20
N LEU A 386 -2.97 4.66 41.46
CA LEU A 386 -3.79 3.72 42.23
C LEU A 386 -4.16 2.47 41.42
N ILE A 387 -4.39 2.60 40.11
CA ILE A 387 -4.66 1.45 39.22
C ILE A 387 -3.35 0.76 38.88
N ARG A 388 -2.33 1.55 38.55
CA ARG A 388 -1.00 1.08 38.14
C ARG A 388 0.03 1.48 39.19
N TRP A 389 0.01 0.79 40.31
CA TRP A 389 0.86 1.10 41.46
C TRP A 389 2.35 0.87 41.21
N PHE A 390 2.71 -0.05 40.30
CA PHE A 390 4.10 -0.42 40.01
C PHE A 390 4.72 0.30 38.80
N ASP A 391 3.94 0.95 37.94
CA ASP A 391 4.48 1.64 36.77
C ASP A 391 3.70 2.90 36.35
N GLY A 392 2.71 3.35 37.14
CA GLY A 392 1.89 4.52 36.86
C GLY A 392 2.68 5.83 36.78
N TRP A 393 3.89 5.89 37.36
CA TRP A 393 4.79 7.05 37.22
C TRP A 393 5.57 7.08 35.90
N THR A 394 5.60 5.97 35.16
CA THR A 394 6.31 5.86 33.88
C THR A 394 5.44 6.24 32.68
N LEU A 395 4.12 6.30 32.88
CA LEU A 395 3.14 6.60 31.85
C LEU A 395 3.30 8.04 31.37
N ARG A 396 3.61 8.18 30.07
CA ARG A 396 3.68 9.47 29.40
C ARG A 396 3.06 9.35 28.01
N TYR A 397 2.51 10.44 27.52
CA TYR A 397 2.00 10.55 26.16
C TYR A 397 2.40 11.91 25.59
N GLY A 398 2.48 12.03 24.27
CA GLY A 398 2.83 13.27 23.61
C GLY A 398 2.60 13.17 22.12
N TRP A 399 2.78 14.27 21.42
CA TRP A 399 2.65 14.33 19.97
C TRP A 399 3.56 15.43 19.43
N ASN A 400 3.87 15.39 18.14
CA ASN A 400 4.47 16.51 17.42
C ASN A 400 3.69 16.77 16.13
N ALA A 401 4.30 17.42 15.13
CA ALA A 401 3.63 17.68 13.85
C ALA A 401 3.44 16.42 12.99
N ALA A 402 4.23 15.36 13.21
CA ALA A 402 4.30 14.19 12.34
C ALA A 402 3.78 12.89 13.01
N VAL A 403 4.01 12.72 14.31
CA VAL A 403 3.76 11.48 15.06
C VAL A 403 3.10 11.72 16.41
N ILE A 404 2.26 10.78 16.81
CA ILE A 404 1.78 10.60 18.19
C ILE A 404 2.63 9.54 18.89
N VAL A 405 2.92 9.75 20.18
CA VAL A 405 3.81 8.90 20.97
C VAL A 405 3.18 8.56 22.32
N SER A 406 3.30 7.30 22.72
CA SER A 406 3.00 6.84 24.07
C SER A 406 4.19 6.09 24.67
N ARG A 407 4.43 6.27 25.97
CA ARG A 407 5.50 5.62 26.72
C ARG A 407 4.95 4.97 27.98
N HIS A 408 5.32 3.72 28.20
CA HIS A 408 4.85 2.94 29.35
C HIS A 408 5.85 1.87 29.79
N GLY A 409 5.67 1.35 31.00
CA GLY A 409 6.39 0.18 31.52
C GLY A 409 7.63 0.50 32.37
N PHE A 410 7.68 -0.11 33.55
CA PHE A 410 8.80 0.05 34.50
C PHE A 410 9.98 -0.90 34.23
N LEU A 411 9.73 -2.21 34.05
CA LEU A 411 10.79 -3.20 33.81
C LEU A 411 11.28 -3.17 32.35
N ASN A 412 10.34 -3.04 31.42
CA ASN A 412 10.61 -2.87 30.00
C ASN A 412 9.92 -1.57 29.57
N ARG A 413 10.70 -0.53 29.31
CA ARG A 413 10.16 0.77 28.89
C ARG A 413 9.87 0.68 27.40
N SER A 414 8.59 0.68 27.04
CA SER A 414 8.14 0.74 25.65
C SER A 414 7.82 2.19 25.28
N THR A 415 8.26 2.62 24.10
CA THR A 415 7.83 3.88 23.46
C THR A 415 7.25 3.53 22.10
N ASP A 416 5.95 3.71 21.93
CA ASP A 416 5.21 3.45 20.70
C ASP A 416 5.05 4.78 19.94
N LEU A 417 5.43 4.79 18.66
CA LEU A 417 5.32 5.93 17.75
C LEU A 417 4.46 5.56 16.56
N VAL A 418 3.46 6.38 16.26
CA VAL A 418 2.56 6.21 15.11
C VAL A 418 2.45 7.53 14.36
N PRO A 419 2.67 7.57 13.03
CA PRO A 419 2.41 8.75 12.23
C PRO A 419 0.93 9.10 12.17
N HIS A 420 0.61 10.39 12.26
CA HIS A 420 -0.78 10.86 12.19
C HIS A 420 -1.49 10.39 10.91
N ALA A 421 -0.77 10.36 9.79
CA ALA A 421 -1.29 9.88 8.49
C ALA A 421 -1.70 8.40 8.49
N LYS A 422 -1.15 7.58 9.41
CA LYS A 422 -1.36 6.13 9.49
C LYS A 422 -2.35 5.69 10.58
N VAL A 423 -2.80 6.62 11.42
CA VAL A 423 -3.90 6.39 12.38
C VAL A 423 -5.15 5.95 11.61
N GLN A 424 -5.89 4.94 12.06
CA GLN A 424 -7.16 4.53 11.43
C GLN A 424 -8.37 5.01 12.21
N SER A 425 -8.39 4.72 13.51
CA SER A 425 -9.42 5.17 14.44
C SER A 425 -8.80 5.59 15.77
N VAL A 426 -9.54 6.43 16.50
CA VAL A 426 -9.20 6.80 17.87
C VAL A 426 -10.39 6.43 18.75
N ARG A 427 -10.18 5.61 19.77
CA ARG A 427 -11.23 5.18 20.71
C ARG A 427 -10.87 5.58 22.13
N ILE A 428 -11.89 5.98 22.89
CA ILE A 428 -11.75 6.25 24.31
C ILE A 428 -12.39 5.10 25.09
N THR A 429 -11.62 4.44 25.94
CA THR A 429 -12.11 3.37 26.80
C THR A 429 -12.11 3.81 28.26
N ARG A 430 -13.14 3.40 29.00
CA ARG A 430 -13.29 3.69 30.42
C ARG A 430 -13.88 2.52 31.17
N GLY A 431 -13.01 1.76 31.84
CA GLY A 431 -13.43 0.64 32.70
C GLY A 431 -14.05 1.09 34.04
N PRO A 432 -14.62 0.17 34.85
CA PRO A 432 -15.28 0.51 36.12
C PRO A 432 -14.36 1.23 37.13
N LEU A 433 -13.15 0.72 37.33
CA LEU A 433 -12.15 1.34 38.23
C LEU A 433 -11.68 2.72 37.72
N GLN A 434 -11.53 2.85 36.40
CA GLN A 434 -11.24 4.14 35.78
C GLN A 434 -12.41 5.12 35.92
N ARG A 435 -13.66 4.61 35.94
CA ARG A 435 -14.83 5.44 36.20
C ARG A 435 -14.78 6.03 37.60
N TRP A 436 -14.52 5.20 38.60
CA TRP A 436 -14.39 5.60 40.00
C TRP A 436 -13.28 6.64 40.20
N LEU A 437 -12.10 6.42 39.60
CA LEU A 437 -10.93 7.31 39.75
C LEU A 437 -10.92 8.50 38.77
N ARG A 438 -12.01 8.73 38.01
CA ARG A 438 -12.08 9.77 36.97
C ARG A 438 -10.91 9.70 35.99
N LEU A 439 -10.71 8.55 35.38
CA LEU A 439 -9.67 8.28 34.38
C LEU A 439 -10.31 7.75 33.09
N ALA A 440 -9.62 7.90 31.97
CA ALA A 440 -9.96 7.29 30.68
C ALA A 440 -8.67 6.94 29.93
N SER A 441 -8.70 5.96 29.02
CA SER A 441 -7.55 5.65 28.15
C SER A 441 -7.92 5.92 26.70
N VAL A 442 -7.00 6.50 25.94
CA VAL A 442 -7.16 6.78 24.52
C VAL A 442 -6.34 5.75 23.75
N HIS A 443 -6.98 4.96 22.91
CA HIS A 443 -6.29 4.04 22.01
C HIS A 443 -6.29 4.64 20.62
N VAL A 444 -5.12 4.59 19.98
CA VAL A 444 -4.92 5.00 18.59
C VAL A 444 -4.73 3.70 17.81
N ASP A 445 -5.78 3.31 17.11
CA ASP A 445 -5.81 2.04 16.41
C ASP A 445 -5.12 2.20 15.04
N THR A 446 -4.21 1.27 14.76
CA THR A 446 -3.47 1.10 13.50
C THR A 446 -3.74 -0.30 12.96
N PRO A 447 -3.38 -0.62 11.69
CA PRO A 447 -3.44 -2.00 11.21
C PRO A 447 -2.79 -2.99 12.20
N ARG A 448 -3.26 -4.24 12.21
CA ARG A 448 -2.79 -5.23 13.20
C ARG A 448 -1.27 -5.41 13.12
N GLY A 449 -0.60 -5.14 14.23
CA GLY A 449 0.84 -5.30 14.38
C GLY A 449 1.31 -5.34 15.82
N PRO A 450 2.64 -5.37 16.04
CA PRO A 450 3.20 -5.32 17.37
C PRO A 450 2.90 -4.00 18.06
N VAL A 451 2.78 -2.88 17.33
CA VAL A 451 2.58 -1.53 17.88
C VAL A 451 1.12 -1.38 18.33
N ASP A 452 0.92 -1.09 19.61
CA ASP A 452 -0.39 -0.77 20.20
C ASP A 452 -0.23 0.53 20.99
N LEU A 453 -0.64 1.64 20.37
CA LEU A 453 -0.45 2.95 20.97
C LEU A 453 -1.66 3.28 21.86
N VAL A 454 -1.42 3.24 23.17
CA VAL A 454 -2.42 3.57 24.18
C VAL A 454 -1.89 4.67 25.09
N ALA A 455 -2.57 5.81 25.11
CA ALA A 455 -2.39 6.83 26.14
C ALA A 455 -3.18 6.40 27.38
N HIS A 456 -2.48 5.83 28.36
CA HIS A 456 -3.11 5.21 29.53
C HIS A 456 -3.50 6.22 30.62
N HIS A 457 -4.73 6.09 31.11
CA HIS A 457 -5.19 6.71 32.35
C HIS A 457 -5.03 8.25 32.38
N LEU A 458 -5.57 8.93 31.39
CA LEU A 458 -5.67 10.39 31.30
C LEU A 458 -6.90 10.91 32.06
N ASP A 459 -6.94 12.23 32.29
CA ASP A 459 -8.18 12.90 32.68
C ASP A 459 -9.23 12.76 31.57
N PRO A 460 -10.52 12.50 31.88
CA PRO A 460 -11.57 12.41 30.88
C PRO A 460 -11.68 13.64 29.97
N ALA A 461 -11.37 14.84 30.46
CA ALA A 461 -11.34 16.05 29.64
C ALA A 461 -10.16 16.01 28.66
N ASP A 462 -8.96 15.73 29.15
CA ASP A 462 -7.74 15.61 28.35
C ASP A 462 -7.83 14.48 27.33
N ALA A 463 -8.43 13.34 27.71
CA ALA A 463 -8.63 12.19 26.83
C ALA A 463 -9.54 12.54 25.64
N ARG A 464 -10.60 13.32 25.88
CA ARG A 464 -11.49 13.81 24.81
C ARG A 464 -10.78 14.81 23.91
N LEU A 465 -10.05 15.76 24.49
CA LEU A 465 -9.29 16.75 23.75
C LEU A 465 -8.20 16.08 22.89
N LEU A 466 -7.46 15.13 23.45
CA LEU A 466 -6.45 14.36 22.74
C LEU A 466 -7.07 13.58 21.59
N ALA A 467 -8.19 12.88 21.82
CA ALA A 467 -8.83 12.10 20.77
C ALA A 467 -9.34 12.96 19.61
N LEU A 468 -10.01 14.08 19.90
CA LEU A 468 -10.51 14.99 18.86
C LEU A 468 -9.37 15.66 18.10
N SER A 469 -8.38 16.21 18.81
CA SER A 469 -7.21 16.85 18.18
C SER A 469 -6.39 15.86 17.35
N GLU A 470 -6.34 14.59 17.76
CA GLU A 470 -5.66 13.55 17.00
C GLU A 470 -6.39 13.19 15.71
N LEU A 471 -7.73 13.13 15.72
CA LEU A 471 -8.51 12.95 14.49
C LEU A 471 -8.29 14.11 13.51
N ASP A 472 -8.19 15.34 14.00
CA ASP A 472 -7.94 16.51 13.15
C ASP A 472 -6.50 16.49 12.61
N ARG A 473 -5.50 16.16 13.42
CA ARG A 473 -4.11 15.93 12.96
C ARG A 473 -4.02 14.81 11.93
N ALA A 474 -4.71 13.70 12.15
CA ALA A 474 -4.75 12.58 11.21
C ALA A 474 -5.38 13.00 9.87
N ARG A 475 -6.49 13.74 9.90
CA ARG A 475 -7.11 14.30 8.69
C ARG A 475 -6.17 15.27 7.97
N ALA A 476 -5.55 16.19 8.69
CA ALA A 476 -4.59 17.14 8.12
C ALA A 476 -3.39 16.42 7.50
N ALA A 477 -2.81 15.44 8.21
CA ALA A 477 -1.68 14.65 7.74
C ALA A 477 -2.01 13.75 6.55
N ARG A 478 -3.27 13.33 6.35
CA ARG A 478 -3.71 12.62 5.15
C ARG A 478 -3.99 13.56 3.97
N ARG A 479 -4.44 14.79 4.24
CA ARG A 479 -4.59 15.84 3.20
C ARG A 479 -3.24 16.24 2.63
N VAL A 480 -2.23 16.34 3.49
CA VAL A 480 -0.82 16.41 3.08
C VAL A 480 -0.40 15.01 2.63
N ALA A 481 -0.84 14.58 1.44
CA ALA A 481 -0.39 13.32 0.87
C ALA A 481 1.15 13.25 0.96
N PRO A 482 1.74 12.16 1.47
CA PRO A 482 3.18 12.03 1.51
C PRO A 482 3.68 12.17 0.07
N THR A 483 4.44 13.24 -0.15
CA THR A 483 5.10 13.53 -1.42
C THR A 483 5.84 12.27 -1.85
N ALA A 484 5.45 11.66 -2.98
CA ALA A 484 6.16 10.47 -3.42
C ALA A 484 7.63 10.86 -3.67
N PRO A 485 8.61 9.97 -3.43
CA PRO A 485 10.01 10.28 -3.71
C PRO A 485 10.24 10.78 -5.16
N GLY A 486 9.40 10.33 -6.10
CA GLY A 486 9.40 10.79 -7.49
C GLY A 486 8.77 12.18 -7.73
N ASP A 487 7.97 12.70 -6.81
CA ASP A 487 7.36 14.04 -6.90
C ASP A 487 8.35 15.13 -6.43
N ILE A 488 9.31 14.79 -5.56
CA ILE A 488 10.28 15.73 -4.98
C ILE A 488 11.05 16.53 -6.04
N PRO A 489 11.62 15.92 -7.10
CA PRO A 489 12.32 16.67 -8.15
C PRO A 489 11.43 17.68 -8.88
N VAL A 490 10.14 17.40 -9.04
CA VAL A 490 9.19 18.32 -9.68
C VAL A 490 8.91 19.50 -8.77
N LEU A 491 8.67 19.23 -7.48
CA LEU A 491 8.41 20.28 -6.50
C LEU A 491 9.66 21.14 -6.23
N GLU A 492 10.86 20.57 -6.31
CA GLU A 492 12.14 21.30 -6.26
C GLU A 492 12.27 22.29 -7.41
N ARG A 493 11.93 21.87 -8.65
CA ARG A 493 11.96 22.75 -9.82
C ARG A 493 11.05 23.98 -9.65
N PHE A 494 9.89 23.81 -9.03
CA PHE A 494 8.94 24.90 -8.80
C PHE A 494 9.12 25.60 -7.44
N GLY A 495 10.11 25.22 -6.64
CA GLY A 495 10.40 25.85 -5.34
C GLY A 495 9.32 25.65 -4.27
N ILE A 496 8.47 24.62 -4.39
CA ILE A 496 7.31 24.37 -3.51
C ILE A 496 7.47 23.10 -2.65
N VAL A 497 8.71 22.70 -2.39
CA VAL A 497 9.03 21.56 -1.51
C VAL A 497 8.52 21.84 -0.09
N GLY A 498 7.65 20.95 0.42
CA GLY A 498 7.07 21.08 1.76
C GLY A 498 5.81 21.94 1.83
N VAL A 499 5.31 22.46 0.70
CA VAL A 499 4.02 23.16 0.64
C VAL A 499 2.88 22.13 0.62
N ALA A 500 1.86 22.35 1.46
CA ALA A 500 0.70 21.48 1.50
C ALA A 500 -0.09 21.56 0.18
N PRO A 501 -0.55 20.42 -0.38
CA PRO A 501 -1.40 20.44 -1.55
C PRO A 501 -2.75 21.10 -1.23
N LEU A 502 -3.33 21.81 -2.21
CA LEU A 502 -4.68 22.36 -2.14
C LEU A 502 -5.74 21.26 -2.15
N GLY A 503 -5.46 20.14 -2.82
CA GLY A 503 -6.32 18.97 -2.89
C GLY A 503 -5.63 17.78 -3.56
N ALA A 504 -6.11 16.58 -3.28
CA ALA A 504 -5.63 15.35 -3.92
C ALA A 504 -6.85 14.53 -4.40
N GLY A 505 -7.03 14.46 -5.71
CA GLY A 505 -8.09 13.68 -6.37
C GLY A 505 -7.65 12.24 -6.65
N GLY A 506 -8.50 11.45 -7.31
CA GLY A 506 -8.16 10.08 -7.73
C GLY A 506 -6.99 10.04 -8.72
N GLU A 507 -6.90 11.03 -9.61
CA GLU A 507 -5.96 11.05 -10.73
C GLU A 507 -4.71 11.92 -10.48
N SER A 508 -4.83 12.98 -9.68
CA SER A 508 -3.74 13.96 -9.51
C SER A 508 -3.76 14.64 -8.13
N THR A 509 -2.61 15.23 -7.77
CA THR A 509 -2.43 16.07 -6.58
C THR A 509 -2.15 17.51 -7.02
N VAL A 510 -2.87 18.47 -6.45
CA VAL A 510 -2.80 19.89 -6.83
C VAL A 510 -2.11 20.69 -5.74
N TYR A 511 -1.07 21.43 -6.11
CA TYR A 511 -0.28 22.31 -5.25
C TYR A 511 -0.48 23.77 -5.64
N PRO A 512 -0.44 24.71 -4.68
CA PRO A 512 -0.49 26.13 -5.00
C PRO A 512 0.84 26.57 -5.64
N LEU A 513 0.79 27.35 -6.72
CA LEU A 513 1.96 27.96 -7.36
C LEU A 513 1.74 29.47 -7.49
N GLY A 514 2.17 30.22 -6.49
CA GLY A 514 1.87 31.67 -6.42
C GLY A 514 0.39 31.96 -6.19
N ILE A 515 -0.06 33.13 -6.62
CA ILE A 515 -1.44 33.62 -6.39
C ILE A 515 -2.41 33.10 -7.46
N ASP A 516 -1.97 33.06 -8.72
CA ASP A 516 -2.83 32.83 -9.90
C ASP A 516 -2.60 31.48 -10.61
N GLN A 517 -1.70 30.63 -10.11
CA GLN A 517 -1.38 29.34 -10.75
C GLN A 517 -1.46 28.20 -9.74
N VAL A 518 -1.69 27.00 -10.25
CA VAL A 518 -1.66 25.75 -9.49
C VAL A 518 -0.82 24.72 -10.25
N LEU A 519 0.00 23.97 -9.53
CA LEU A 519 0.75 22.84 -10.09
C LEU A 519 -0.05 21.55 -9.86
N ARG A 520 -0.41 20.86 -10.93
CA ARG A 520 -1.07 19.56 -10.89
C ARG A 520 -0.06 18.46 -11.22
N LEU A 521 0.05 17.49 -10.33
CA LEU A 521 0.94 16.32 -10.42
C LEU A 521 0.10 15.05 -10.57
N TYR A 522 0.24 14.35 -11.69
CA TYR A 522 -0.56 13.15 -11.98
C TYR A 522 0.02 11.90 -11.28
N LYS A 523 -0.86 11.00 -10.82
CA LYS A 523 -0.51 9.74 -10.14
C LYS A 523 -0.13 8.64 -11.17
N ASP A 524 0.57 7.59 -10.73
CA ASP A 524 1.34 6.65 -11.58
C ASP A 524 0.53 5.88 -12.66
N ASP A 525 0.52 6.41 -13.90
CA ASP A 525 0.89 5.72 -15.15
C ASP A 525 1.43 6.78 -16.13
N HIS A 526 2.75 6.85 -16.25
CA HIS A 526 3.50 7.83 -17.05
C HIS A 526 2.97 7.96 -18.49
N ARG A 527 2.40 6.90 -19.07
CA ARG A 527 1.95 6.94 -20.47
C ARG A 527 0.50 7.38 -20.63
N ALA A 528 -0.38 6.97 -19.73
CA ALA A 528 -1.79 7.38 -19.75
C ALA A 528 -1.93 8.88 -19.47
N ALA A 529 -1.27 9.38 -18.42
CA ALA A 529 -1.33 10.79 -18.02
C ALA A 529 -0.74 11.72 -19.08
N ALA A 530 0.45 11.40 -19.63
CA ALA A 530 1.06 12.20 -20.67
C ALA A 530 0.23 12.23 -21.97
N ALA A 531 -0.43 11.11 -22.32
CA ALA A 531 -1.35 11.07 -23.46
C ALA A 531 -2.59 11.93 -23.24
N MET A 532 -3.18 11.86 -22.05
CA MET A 532 -4.33 12.66 -21.65
C MET A 532 -4.00 14.17 -21.67
N VAL A 533 -2.87 14.59 -21.08
CA VAL A 533 -2.46 16.01 -21.08
C VAL A 533 -2.24 16.55 -22.50
N ARG A 534 -1.70 15.73 -23.41
CA ARG A 534 -1.57 16.10 -24.83
C ARG A 534 -2.92 16.32 -25.53
N GLN A 535 -3.96 15.60 -25.12
CA GLN A 535 -5.32 15.76 -25.66
C GLN A 535 -6.05 16.94 -24.99
N LEU A 536 -5.90 17.14 -23.68
CA LEU A 536 -6.57 18.19 -22.92
C LEU A 536 -6.08 19.60 -23.27
N ARG A 537 -4.78 19.80 -23.45
CA ARG A 537 -4.19 21.12 -23.70
C ARG A 537 -4.87 21.89 -24.86
N PRO A 538 -4.99 21.33 -26.09
CA PRO A 538 -5.65 22.06 -27.18
C PRO A 538 -7.15 22.29 -26.94
N ALA A 539 -7.82 21.38 -26.22
CA ALA A 539 -9.23 21.56 -25.86
C ALA A 539 -9.41 22.72 -24.87
N TYR A 540 -8.61 22.76 -23.81
CA TYR A 540 -8.61 23.83 -22.81
C TYR A 540 -8.26 25.20 -23.40
N ASP A 541 -7.28 25.26 -24.30
CA ASP A 541 -6.97 26.50 -25.04
C ASP A 541 -8.17 27.00 -25.86
N THR A 542 -9.01 26.10 -26.35
CA THR A 542 -10.20 26.43 -27.14
C THR A 542 -11.37 26.83 -26.23
N PHE A 543 -11.55 26.14 -25.11
CA PHE A 543 -12.58 26.44 -24.12
C PHE A 543 -12.34 27.78 -23.42
N ALA A 544 -11.09 28.08 -23.07
CA ALA A 544 -10.72 29.33 -22.40
C ALA A 544 -10.88 30.58 -23.28
N ARG A 545 -11.05 30.40 -24.61
CA ARG A 545 -11.34 31.50 -25.55
C ARG A 545 -12.83 31.77 -25.72
N HIS A 546 -13.70 30.88 -25.26
CA HIS A 546 -15.15 31.08 -25.30
C HIS A 546 -15.63 31.70 -23.99
N ASP A 547 -16.34 32.83 -24.08
CA ASP A 547 -16.92 33.48 -22.92
C ASP A 547 -18.33 32.94 -22.64
N LEU A 548 -18.44 32.15 -21.57
CA LEU A 548 -19.71 31.57 -21.09
C LEU A 548 -20.21 32.23 -19.80
N GLY A 549 -19.50 33.26 -19.31
CA GLY A 549 -19.73 33.89 -18.01
C GLY A 549 -19.12 33.13 -16.82
N PHE A 550 -18.37 32.05 -17.04
CA PHE A 550 -17.60 31.33 -16.02
C PHE A 550 -16.24 30.88 -16.60
N ARG A 551 -15.23 30.73 -15.75
CA ARG A 551 -13.88 30.30 -16.18
C ARG A 551 -13.81 28.80 -16.42
N THR A 552 -13.12 28.42 -17.48
CA THR A 552 -12.72 27.04 -17.77
C THR A 552 -11.23 26.84 -17.47
N PRO A 553 -10.76 25.59 -17.31
CA PRO A 553 -9.36 25.31 -17.03
C PRO A 553 -8.46 25.73 -18.19
N LEU A 554 -7.24 26.17 -17.87
CA LEU A 554 -6.22 26.52 -18.85
C LEU A 554 -4.86 25.99 -18.40
N ILE A 555 -4.24 25.16 -19.23
CA ILE A 555 -2.88 24.64 -19.00
C ILE A 555 -1.88 25.63 -19.59
N ILE A 556 -1.11 26.29 -18.72
CA ILE A 556 -0.08 27.26 -19.07
C ILE A 556 1.20 26.53 -19.51
N GLU A 557 1.64 25.58 -18.70
CA GLU A 557 2.82 24.75 -18.94
C GLU A 557 2.48 23.28 -18.70
N SER A 558 3.08 22.37 -19.47
CA SER A 558 3.07 20.95 -19.16
C SER A 558 4.43 20.34 -19.46
N GLY A 559 4.80 19.30 -18.71
CA GLY A 559 6.08 18.64 -18.88
C GLY A 559 6.18 17.33 -18.13
N GLU A 560 7.35 16.73 -18.25
CA GLU A 560 7.69 15.47 -17.61
C GLU A 560 9.06 15.57 -16.96
N LEU A 561 9.15 15.16 -15.70
CA LEU A 561 10.39 15.18 -14.93
C LEU A 561 10.44 13.97 -14.00
N SER A 562 11.55 13.23 -14.03
CA SER A 562 11.77 12.03 -13.20
C SER A 562 10.65 10.97 -13.29
N GLY A 563 10.02 10.85 -14.47
CA GLY A 563 8.94 9.91 -14.74
C GLY A 563 7.56 10.35 -14.20
N ARG A 564 7.42 11.60 -13.77
CA ARG A 564 6.16 12.22 -13.36
C ARG A 564 5.71 13.26 -14.38
N THR A 565 4.47 13.14 -14.86
CA THR A 565 3.81 14.17 -15.68
C THR A 565 3.24 15.26 -14.79
N TYR A 566 3.49 16.52 -15.14
CA TYR A 566 2.94 17.69 -14.44
C TYR A 566 2.30 18.69 -15.41
N THR A 567 1.32 19.44 -14.90
CA THR A 567 0.78 20.63 -15.57
C THR A 567 0.76 21.81 -14.61
N VAL A 568 1.02 23.01 -15.13
CA VAL A 568 0.80 24.28 -14.45
C VAL A 568 -0.46 24.88 -15.03
N ASP A 569 -1.51 24.94 -14.22
CA ASP A 569 -2.82 25.39 -14.63
C ASP A 569 -3.08 26.80 -14.06
N ARG A 570 -3.88 27.60 -14.77
CA ARG A 570 -4.40 28.85 -14.22
C ARG A 570 -5.38 28.55 -13.09
N ARG A 571 -5.23 29.22 -11.96
CA ARG A 571 -6.12 29.08 -10.81
C ARG A 571 -7.50 29.68 -11.10
N ILE A 572 -8.55 28.90 -10.83
CA ILE A 572 -9.94 29.38 -10.81
C ILE A 572 -10.19 30.04 -9.43
N PRO A 573 -10.69 31.29 -9.39
CA PRO A 573 -10.93 32.00 -8.14
C PRO A 573 -12.13 31.41 -7.38
N GLY A 574 -12.17 31.60 -6.06
CA GLY A 574 -13.24 31.06 -5.21
C GLY A 574 -12.90 29.72 -4.56
N THR A 575 -13.88 29.15 -3.86
CA THR A 575 -13.80 27.83 -3.21
C THR A 575 -14.68 26.82 -3.95
N SER A 576 -14.43 25.52 -3.80
CA SER A 576 -15.33 24.51 -4.39
C SER A 576 -16.73 24.62 -3.79
N LEU A 577 -17.76 24.39 -4.61
CA LEU A 577 -19.16 24.50 -4.19
C LEU A 577 -19.46 23.49 -3.07
N SER A 578 -18.93 22.27 -3.16
CA SER A 578 -18.99 21.25 -2.08
C SER A 578 -18.49 21.78 -0.72
N ALA A 579 -17.37 22.53 -0.70
CA ALA A 579 -16.84 23.10 0.53
C ALA A 579 -17.64 24.31 1.05
N TRP A 580 -18.31 25.04 0.15
CA TRP A 580 -19.05 26.26 0.48
C TRP A 580 -20.49 25.98 0.94
N LEU A 581 -21.18 24.99 0.34
CA LEU A 581 -22.57 24.64 0.64
C LEU A 581 -22.91 24.46 2.13
N PRO A 582 -22.05 23.84 2.98
CA PRO A 582 -22.32 23.70 4.41
C PRO A 582 -22.27 25.02 5.19
N THR A 583 -21.67 26.07 4.64
CA THR A 583 -21.49 27.37 5.28
C THR A 583 -22.55 28.41 4.88
N ALA A 584 -23.35 28.10 3.85
CA ALA A 584 -24.31 29.02 3.26
C ALA A 584 -25.67 29.02 3.99
N THR A 585 -26.36 30.16 3.99
CA THR A 585 -27.76 30.24 4.40
C THR A 585 -28.67 29.55 3.37
N PRO A 586 -29.87 29.07 3.76
CA PRO A 586 -30.78 28.37 2.84
C PRO A 586 -31.11 29.16 1.56
N GLU A 587 -31.22 30.48 1.65
CA GLU A 587 -31.53 31.36 0.51
C GLU A 587 -30.36 31.44 -0.48
N LEU A 588 -29.15 31.71 0.02
CA LEU A 588 -27.94 31.78 -0.81
C LEU A 588 -27.58 30.40 -1.38
N ARG A 589 -27.83 29.34 -0.61
CA ARG A 589 -27.69 27.95 -1.07
C ARG A 589 -28.55 27.68 -2.29
N ARG A 590 -29.85 28.03 -2.26
CA ARG A 590 -30.75 27.85 -3.41
C ARG A 590 -30.33 28.68 -4.63
N GLN A 591 -29.85 29.91 -4.42
CA GLN A 591 -29.34 30.75 -5.51
C GLN A 591 -28.11 30.13 -6.19
N ALA A 592 -27.15 29.64 -5.40
CA ALA A 592 -25.97 28.95 -5.93
C ALA A 592 -26.33 27.66 -6.67
N LEU A 593 -27.26 26.86 -6.14
CA LEU A 593 -27.75 25.63 -6.77
C LEU A 593 -28.46 25.90 -8.11
N LEU A 594 -29.25 26.98 -8.19
CA LEU A 594 -29.87 27.38 -9.45
C LEU A 594 -28.82 27.77 -10.50
N GLN A 595 -27.80 28.54 -10.12
CA GLN A 595 -26.69 28.85 -11.02
C GLN A 595 -25.93 27.59 -11.44
N PHE A 596 -25.72 26.64 -10.51
CA PHE A 596 -25.03 25.38 -10.77
C PHE A 596 -25.73 24.56 -11.85
N LEU A 597 -27.07 24.53 -11.85
CA LEU A 597 -27.86 23.89 -12.89
C LEU A 597 -27.84 24.64 -14.24
N GLN A 598 -27.80 25.97 -14.20
CA GLN A 598 -27.68 26.80 -15.41
C GLN A 598 -26.32 26.63 -16.07
N VAL A 599 -25.24 26.55 -15.28
CA VAL A 599 -23.88 26.30 -15.75
C VAL A 599 -23.78 24.94 -16.42
N ALA A 600 -24.37 23.88 -15.83
CA ALA A 600 -24.45 22.56 -16.46
C ALA A 600 -25.04 22.62 -17.88
N GLY A 601 -26.14 23.37 -18.05
CA GLY A 601 -26.78 23.55 -19.34
C GLY A 601 -26.02 24.45 -20.32
N ARG A 602 -25.02 25.23 -19.87
CA ARG A 602 -24.16 26.05 -20.74
C ARG A 602 -22.91 25.32 -21.22
N ILE A 603 -22.49 24.23 -20.59
CA ILE A 603 -21.32 23.44 -21.02
C ILE A 603 -21.46 22.98 -22.48
N GLN A 604 -22.68 22.67 -22.92
CA GLN A 604 -22.98 22.28 -24.30
C GLN A 604 -22.66 23.35 -25.37
N GLU A 605 -22.49 24.61 -24.96
CA GLU A 605 -22.14 25.74 -25.85
C GLU A 605 -20.64 25.74 -26.17
N LEU A 606 -19.82 24.98 -25.44
CA LEU A 606 -18.40 24.79 -25.76
C LEU A 606 -18.22 24.05 -27.10
N PRO A 607 -17.18 24.40 -27.87
CA PRO A 607 -16.90 23.74 -29.14
C PRO A 607 -16.50 22.29 -28.91
N LEU A 608 -17.01 21.37 -29.72
CA LEU A 608 -16.59 19.96 -29.67
C LEU A 608 -15.18 19.81 -30.23
N PRO A 609 -14.24 19.19 -29.49
CA PRO A 609 -12.91 18.89 -30.00
C PRO A 609 -12.90 17.83 -31.12
N ALA A 610 -13.96 17.03 -31.25
CA ALA A 610 -14.08 15.96 -32.23
C ALA A 610 -15.50 15.85 -32.80
N ASP A 611 -15.60 15.55 -34.10
CA ASP A 611 -16.88 15.35 -34.78
C ASP A 611 -17.48 13.96 -34.47
N GLY A 612 -18.78 13.93 -34.17
CA GLY A 612 -19.55 12.72 -33.90
C GLY A 612 -19.62 12.34 -32.41
N PHE A 613 -20.28 11.22 -32.11
CA PHE A 613 -20.34 10.68 -30.75
C PHE A 613 -19.03 10.00 -30.38
N GLY A 614 -18.53 10.20 -29.16
CA GLY A 614 -17.24 9.64 -28.81
C GLY A 614 -16.71 9.98 -27.42
N ARG A 615 -15.72 9.18 -27.00
CA ARG A 615 -14.86 9.48 -25.86
C ARG A 615 -13.76 10.42 -26.33
N ILE A 616 -13.66 11.61 -25.72
CA ILE A 616 -12.80 12.68 -26.19
C ILE A 616 -11.39 12.55 -25.58
N PHE A 617 -11.31 12.25 -24.29
CA PHE A 617 -10.07 12.18 -23.53
C PHE A 617 -9.84 10.78 -22.91
N GLY A 618 -8.58 10.38 -22.74
CA GLY A 618 -8.19 9.15 -22.05
C GLY A 618 -7.32 8.19 -22.89
N GLU A 619 -7.16 6.96 -22.40
CA GLU A 619 -6.29 5.93 -23.02
C GLU A 619 -6.79 5.45 -24.38
N ASP A 620 -8.10 5.51 -24.62
CA ASP A 620 -8.73 4.98 -25.83
C ASP A 620 -9.84 5.90 -26.37
N PRO A 621 -9.47 7.04 -26.98
CA PRO A 621 -10.43 7.92 -27.62
C PRO A 621 -11.04 7.22 -28.84
N ARG A 622 -12.31 6.85 -28.76
CA ARG A 622 -13.05 6.17 -29.83
C ARG A 622 -14.28 6.96 -30.24
N ARG A 623 -14.58 6.88 -31.54
CA ARG A 623 -15.82 7.40 -32.12
C ARG A 623 -16.84 6.28 -32.26
N PHE A 624 -18.09 6.63 -32.06
CA PHE A 624 -19.24 5.74 -32.17
C PHE A 624 -20.23 6.27 -33.21
N PRO A 625 -20.89 5.39 -33.96
CA PRO A 625 -21.85 5.80 -34.98
C PRO A 625 -23.14 6.38 -34.38
N THR A 626 -23.52 5.97 -33.17
CA THR A 626 -24.74 6.38 -32.46
C THR A 626 -24.45 6.64 -30.98
N LEU A 627 -25.28 7.45 -30.33
CA LEU A 627 -25.22 7.67 -28.88
C LEU A 627 -25.42 6.35 -28.11
N GLY A 628 -26.37 5.53 -28.54
CA GLY A 628 -26.65 4.22 -27.95
C GLY A 628 -25.40 3.33 -27.89
N ALA A 629 -24.63 3.26 -28.98
CA ALA A 629 -23.40 2.46 -29.03
C ALA A 629 -22.31 2.98 -28.07
N LEU A 630 -22.20 4.30 -27.89
CA LEU A 630 -21.27 4.92 -26.93
C LEU A 630 -21.62 4.53 -25.49
N LEU A 631 -22.89 4.72 -25.11
CA LEU A 631 -23.35 4.52 -23.74
C LEU A 631 -23.43 3.03 -23.38
N GLU A 632 -23.77 2.17 -24.34
CA GLU A 632 -23.72 0.71 -24.18
C GLU A 632 -22.29 0.21 -23.93
N ASP A 633 -21.29 0.68 -24.70
CA ASP A 633 -19.88 0.34 -24.49
C ASP A 633 -19.37 0.83 -23.13
N GLN A 634 -19.80 2.01 -22.66
CA GLN A 634 -19.47 2.52 -21.33
C GLN A 634 -20.05 1.66 -20.21
N LEU A 635 -21.34 1.33 -20.27
CA LEU A 635 -22.00 0.49 -19.26
C LEU A 635 -21.39 -0.90 -19.20
N TRP A 636 -21.19 -1.58 -20.33
CA TRP A 636 -20.59 -2.92 -20.33
C TRP A 636 -19.14 -2.91 -19.84
N THR A 637 -18.41 -1.82 -20.07
CA THR A 637 -17.06 -1.66 -19.51
C THR A 637 -17.12 -1.50 -17.99
N ALA A 638 -18.03 -0.68 -17.46
CA ALA A 638 -18.19 -0.45 -16.02
C ALA A 638 -18.70 -1.72 -15.28
N VAL A 639 -19.69 -2.42 -15.86
CA VAL A 639 -20.33 -3.60 -15.26
C VAL A 639 -19.43 -4.83 -15.28
N ARG A 640 -18.41 -4.89 -16.14
CA ARG A 640 -17.52 -6.07 -16.29
C ARG A 640 -16.92 -6.56 -14.96
N HIS A 641 -16.63 -5.64 -14.05
CA HIS A 641 -16.01 -5.94 -12.76
C HIS A 641 -16.99 -5.95 -11.56
N THR A 642 -18.23 -5.50 -11.76
CA THR A 642 -19.27 -5.40 -10.71
C THR A 642 -20.52 -6.23 -10.97
N LYS A 643 -20.57 -6.95 -12.10
CA LYS A 643 -21.70 -7.78 -12.50
C LYS A 643 -22.18 -8.73 -11.39
N GLU A 644 -21.27 -9.39 -10.68
CA GLU A 644 -21.63 -10.30 -9.58
C GLU A 644 -22.32 -9.59 -8.40
N TRP A 645 -21.99 -8.33 -8.14
CA TRP A 645 -22.60 -7.55 -7.06
C TRP A 645 -23.96 -7.00 -7.49
N LEU A 646 -24.02 -6.45 -8.71
CA LEU A 646 -25.26 -5.94 -9.30
C LEU A 646 -26.30 -7.05 -9.51
N ASP A 647 -25.91 -8.22 -10.02
CA ASP A 647 -26.82 -9.37 -10.22
C ASP A 647 -27.33 -9.96 -8.89
N ARG A 648 -26.65 -9.69 -7.77
CA ARG A 648 -27.09 -10.09 -6.41
C ARG A 648 -28.12 -9.12 -5.84
N ASP A 649 -27.88 -7.82 -6.01
CA ASP A 649 -28.60 -6.76 -5.30
C ASP A 649 -29.73 -6.13 -6.14
N LEU A 650 -29.71 -6.33 -7.48
CA LEU A 650 -30.70 -5.82 -8.43
C LEU A 650 -31.31 -6.95 -9.28
N PRO A 651 -32.50 -6.76 -9.88
CA PRO A 651 -33.04 -7.69 -10.87
C PRO A 651 -32.10 -7.85 -12.06
N THR A 652 -31.93 -9.07 -12.56
CA THR A 652 -30.98 -9.41 -13.64
C THR A 652 -31.16 -8.58 -14.91
N GLU A 653 -32.37 -8.08 -15.18
CA GLU A 653 -32.73 -7.29 -16.36
C GLU A 653 -32.59 -5.77 -16.16
N ALA A 654 -32.15 -5.29 -15.00
CA ALA A 654 -32.09 -3.85 -14.71
C ALA A 654 -31.11 -3.10 -15.64
N VAL A 655 -29.94 -3.67 -15.88
CA VAL A 655 -28.92 -3.10 -16.78
C VAL A 655 -29.39 -3.14 -18.23
N ASP A 656 -29.96 -4.26 -18.67
CA ASP A 656 -30.43 -4.45 -20.04
C ASP A 656 -31.57 -3.49 -20.41
N ARG A 657 -32.46 -3.17 -19.45
CA ARG A 657 -33.53 -2.17 -19.64
C ARG A 657 -32.98 -0.75 -19.88
N VAL A 658 -32.00 -0.32 -19.09
CA VAL A 658 -31.38 1.00 -19.28
C VAL A 658 -30.67 1.07 -20.64
N ILE A 659 -29.97 0.00 -21.04
CA ILE A 659 -29.31 -0.07 -22.36
C ILE A 659 -30.34 0.03 -23.48
N ALA A 660 -31.48 -0.68 -23.38
CA ALA A 660 -32.55 -0.62 -24.36
C ALA A 660 -33.12 0.80 -24.49
N GLU A 661 -33.42 1.46 -23.36
CA GLU A 661 -33.96 2.83 -23.34
C GLU A 661 -32.99 3.85 -23.95
N VAL A 662 -31.69 3.72 -23.66
CA VAL A 662 -30.66 4.64 -24.17
C VAL A 662 -30.37 4.44 -25.66
N ARG A 663 -30.59 3.24 -26.20
CA ARG A 663 -30.33 2.91 -27.62
C ARG A 663 -31.21 3.73 -28.57
N ASP A 664 -32.43 4.05 -28.16
CA ASP A 664 -33.42 4.73 -28.99
C ASP A 664 -33.30 6.27 -28.98
N ARG A 665 -32.37 6.82 -28.17
CA ARG A 665 -32.17 8.26 -28.07
C ARG A 665 -31.52 8.84 -29.33
N GLN A 666 -32.22 9.78 -29.97
CA GLN A 666 -31.68 10.59 -31.06
C GLN A 666 -31.38 12.01 -30.57
N CYS A 667 -30.12 12.44 -30.69
CA CYS A 667 -29.70 13.80 -30.41
C CYS A 667 -28.52 14.20 -31.31
N ALA A 668 -28.12 15.48 -31.27
CA ALA A 668 -26.84 15.91 -31.84
C ALA A 668 -25.75 15.81 -30.76
N PRO A 669 -24.51 15.40 -31.10
CA PRO A 669 -23.43 15.34 -30.14
C PRO A 669 -23.08 16.75 -29.65
N ARG A 670 -23.07 16.94 -28.33
CA ARG A 670 -22.57 18.14 -27.64
C ARG A 670 -21.51 17.75 -26.63
N LEU A 671 -20.71 18.74 -26.20
CA LEU A 671 -19.74 18.50 -25.14
C LEU A 671 -20.50 18.23 -23.83
N VAL A 672 -20.16 17.10 -23.20
CA VAL A 672 -20.70 16.67 -21.91
C VAL A 672 -19.52 16.47 -20.97
N HIS A 673 -19.54 17.10 -19.79
CA HIS A 673 -18.50 16.96 -18.78
C HIS A 673 -18.42 15.52 -18.24
N GLY A 674 -19.58 14.90 -18.00
CA GLY A 674 -19.73 13.48 -17.62
C GLY A 674 -19.41 13.15 -16.16
N ASP A 675 -18.69 14.03 -15.48
CA ASP A 675 -18.45 14.00 -14.03
C ASP A 675 -18.75 15.37 -13.39
N TYR A 676 -19.97 15.86 -13.60
CA TYR A 676 -20.39 17.20 -13.14
C TYR A 676 -21.04 17.12 -11.76
N PHE A 677 -20.24 17.38 -10.72
CA PHE A 677 -20.69 17.42 -9.32
C PHE A 677 -20.15 18.66 -8.58
N PRO A 678 -20.68 19.03 -7.39
CA PRO A 678 -20.32 20.27 -6.70
C PRO A 678 -18.83 20.41 -6.33
N GLY A 679 -18.05 19.34 -6.28
CA GLY A 679 -16.61 19.41 -6.05
C GLY A 679 -15.82 20.01 -7.23
N ASN A 680 -16.34 19.86 -8.46
CA ASN A 680 -15.71 20.35 -9.69
C ASN A 680 -16.13 21.78 -10.07
N VAL A 681 -17.02 22.40 -9.29
CA VAL A 681 -17.52 23.76 -9.55
C VAL A 681 -17.04 24.71 -8.47
N PHE A 682 -16.62 25.91 -8.86
CA PHE A 682 -16.09 26.92 -7.96
C PHE A 682 -17.08 28.07 -7.78
N VAL A 683 -17.23 28.53 -6.55
CA VAL A 683 -18.08 29.65 -6.17
C VAL A 683 -17.23 30.75 -5.53
N ASP A 684 -17.49 31.97 -5.97
CA ASP A 684 -16.95 33.19 -5.40
C ASP A 684 -18.10 34.02 -4.80
N VAL A 685 -17.81 34.87 -3.82
CA VAL A 685 -18.82 35.70 -3.16
C VAL A 685 -18.61 37.14 -3.61
N LEU A 686 -19.61 37.71 -4.27
CA LEU A 686 -19.58 39.09 -4.72
C LEU A 686 -19.58 40.06 -3.51
N PRO A 687 -19.13 41.32 -3.68
CA PRO A 687 -19.09 42.30 -2.59
C PRO A 687 -20.46 42.57 -1.92
N ASP A 688 -21.55 42.26 -2.60
CA ASP A 688 -22.93 42.35 -2.10
C ASP A 688 -23.37 41.12 -1.29
N GLY A 689 -22.50 40.11 -1.13
CA GLY A 689 -22.77 38.87 -0.41
C GLY A 689 -23.45 37.77 -1.23
N SER A 690 -23.73 38.01 -2.52
CA SER A 690 -24.36 37.02 -3.39
C SER A 690 -23.35 35.99 -3.93
N PRO A 691 -23.71 34.70 -4.02
CA PRO A 691 -22.84 33.69 -4.61
C PRO A 691 -22.83 33.80 -6.13
N MET A 692 -21.65 33.71 -6.72
CA MET A 692 -21.45 33.66 -8.17
C MET A 692 -20.56 32.46 -8.52
N ILE A 693 -21.01 31.60 -9.44
CA ILE A 693 -20.15 30.53 -9.94
C ILE A 693 -19.04 31.12 -10.78
N SER A 694 -17.81 30.97 -10.31
CA SER A 694 -16.61 31.57 -10.89
C SER A 694 -15.98 30.70 -11.98
N GLY A 695 -16.21 29.38 -11.95
CA GLY A 695 -15.68 28.46 -12.95
C GLY A 695 -16.06 27.00 -12.74
N VAL A 696 -15.84 26.22 -13.79
CA VAL A 696 -15.96 24.75 -13.80
C VAL A 696 -14.59 24.18 -14.09
N GLY A 697 -14.17 23.23 -13.26
CA GLY A 697 -12.88 22.57 -13.36
C GLY A 697 -12.97 21.09 -13.69
N ASP A 698 -11.80 20.52 -13.99
CA ASP A 698 -11.56 19.06 -13.99
C ASP A 698 -12.28 18.23 -15.07
N PHE A 699 -12.12 18.59 -16.35
CA PHE A 699 -12.51 17.69 -17.44
C PHE A 699 -11.59 16.47 -17.43
N SER A 700 -12.20 15.30 -17.31
CA SER A 700 -11.56 14.02 -17.07
C SER A 700 -11.82 13.05 -18.24
N PRO A 701 -11.38 11.79 -18.18
CA PRO A 701 -11.75 10.78 -19.18
C PRO A 701 -13.27 10.51 -19.27
N HIS A 702 -14.04 11.03 -18.31
CA HIS A 702 -15.51 11.00 -18.33
C HIS A 702 -16.12 12.03 -19.27
N THR A 703 -15.35 12.95 -19.86
CA THR A 703 -15.85 13.95 -20.82
C THR A 703 -16.10 13.33 -22.19
N LEU A 704 -17.30 13.58 -22.73
CA LEU A 704 -17.85 12.91 -23.90
C LEU A 704 -18.38 13.91 -24.93
N ALA A 705 -18.46 13.45 -26.18
CA ALA A 705 -19.36 14.00 -27.18
C ALA A 705 -20.65 13.19 -27.13
N ALA A 706 -21.66 13.67 -26.40
CA ALA A 706 -22.88 12.94 -26.06
C ALA A 706 -24.12 13.86 -25.95
N ASP A 707 -25.20 13.38 -25.32
CA ASP A 707 -26.42 14.18 -25.09
C ASP A 707 -26.19 15.20 -23.96
N PRO A 708 -26.38 16.51 -24.18
CA PRO A 708 -26.20 17.53 -23.16
C PRO A 708 -27.11 17.38 -21.93
N VAL A 709 -28.22 16.63 -22.02
CA VAL A 709 -29.08 16.32 -20.87
C VAL A 709 -28.34 15.50 -19.80
N MET A 710 -27.27 14.79 -20.18
CA MET A 710 -26.45 14.03 -19.25
C MET A 710 -25.78 14.89 -18.17
N ASP A 711 -25.34 16.11 -18.47
CA ASP A 711 -24.76 17.00 -17.43
C ASP A 711 -25.84 17.58 -16.51
N ILE A 712 -27.05 17.82 -17.04
CA ILE A 712 -28.20 18.28 -16.25
C ILE A 712 -28.66 17.17 -15.29
N ALA A 713 -28.73 15.92 -15.77
CA ALA A 713 -29.00 14.75 -14.93
C ALA A 713 -27.87 14.53 -13.91
N GLY A 714 -26.61 14.62 -14.34
CA GLY A 714 -25.44 14.51 -13.47
C GLY A 714 -25.45 15.53 -12.34
N ALA A 715 -25.80 16.79 -12.62
CA ALA A 715 -25.94 17.85 -11.62
C ALA A 715 -26.95 17.48 -10.50
N ILE A 716 -28.00 16.74 -10.82
CA ILE A 716 -29.03 16.32 -9.86
C ILE A 716 -28.58 15.03 -9.15
N THR A 717 -28.16 14.02 -9.90
CA THR A 717 -27.84 12.69 -9.37
C THR A 717 -26.56 12.72 -8.54
N LEU A 718 -25.47 13.29 -9.05
CA LEU A 718 -24.18 13.31 -8.34
C LEU A 718 -24.18 14.25 -7.13
N MET A 719 -25.14 15.17 -7.04
CA MET A 719 -25.38 15.94 -5.81
C MET A 719 -25.74 15.05 -4.62
N GLY A 720 -26.40 13.91 -4.87
CA GLY A 720 -26.77 12.93 -3.84
C GLY A 720 -25.56 12.31 -3.13
N LEU A 721 -24.38 12.40 -3.73
CA LEU A 721 -23.12 11.92 -3.16
C LEU A 721 -22.50 12.89 -2.13
N GLU A 722 -22.99 14.13 -2.07
CA GLU A 722 -22.53 15.09 -1.07
C GLU A 722 -23.00 14.67 0.34
N GLY A 723 -22.08 14.63 1.30
CA GLY A 723 -22.38 14.30 2.70
C GLY A 723 -23.04 15.44 3.49
N ALA A 724 -23.55 16.48 2.82
CA ALA A 724 -24.09 17.66 3.46
C ALA A 724 -25.54 17.41 3.96
N PRO A 725 -25.95 18.01 5.10
CA PRO A 725 -27.35 17.98 5.51
C PRO A 725 -28.23 18.69 4.47
N GLY A 726 -29.42 18.13 4.19
CA GLY A 726 -30.40 18.71 3.26
C GLY A 726 -30.27 18.32 1.78
N VAL A 727 -29.33 17.43 1.43
CA VAL A 727 -29.04 17.06 0.02
C VAL A 727 -30.25 16.51 -0.73
N GLN A 728 -31.12 15.72 -0.09
CA GLN A 728 -32.35 15.22 -0.74
C GLN A 728 -33.33 16.36 -1.11
N GLU A 729 -33.41 17.41 -0.27
CA GLU A 729 -34.24 18.58 -0.57
C GLU A 729 -33.65 19.40 -1.72
N ASP A 730 -32.32 19.48 -1.79
CA ASP A 730 -31.61 20.15 -2.86
C ASP A 730 -31.76 19.41 -4.20
N GLN A 731 -31.65 18.07 -4.21
CA GLN A 731 -31.92 17.26 -5.39
C GLN A 731 -33.35 17.46 -5.90
N ALA A 732 -34.33 17.43 -4.99
CA ALA A 732 -35.73 17.68 -5.34
C ALA A 732 -35.96 19.11 -5.87
N TYR A 733 -35.26 20.10 -5.30
CA TYR A 733 -35.28 21.47 -5.79
C TYR A 733 -34.69 21.60 -7.19
N LEU A 734 -33.50 21.05 -7.42
CA LEU A 734 -32.85 21.06 -8.73
C LEU A 734 -33.68 20.35 -9.80
N HIS A 735 -34.28 19.22 -9.47
CA HIS A 735 -35.18 18.51 -10.38
C HIS A 735 -36.36 19.39 -10.82
N ARG A 736 -37.02 20.09 -9.87
CA ARG A 736 -38.09 21.05 -10.20
C ARG A 736 -37.59 22.21 -11.07
N GLN A 737 -36.42 22.76 -10.76
CA GLN A 737 -35.83 23.84 -11.56
C GLN A 737 -35.46 23.37 -12.97
N ALA A 738 -34.95 22.15 -13.13
CA ALA A 738 -34.63 21.57 -14.43
C ALA A 738 -35.88 21.45 -15.32
N MET A 739 -37.01 21.01 -14.75
CA MET A 739 -38.29 20.96 -15.45
C MET A 739 -38.75 22.36 -15.90
N MET A 740 -38.64 23.38 -15.04
CA MET A 740 -39.07 24.74 -15.38
C MET A 740 -38.16 25.41 -16.42
N LEU A 741 -36.84 25.22 -16.33
CA LEU A 741 -35.88 25.89 -17.22
C LEU A 741 -35.78 25.24 -18.60
N TYR A 742 -35.83 23.91 -18.65
CA TYR A 742 -35.53 23.15 -19.86
C TYR A 742 -36.74 22.39 -20.42
N GLY A 743 -37.82 22.20 -19.66
CA GLY A 743 -39.01 21.46 -20.10
C GLY A 743 -39.68 22.01 -21.36
N ASN A 744 -39.69 23.34 -21.54
CA ASN A 744 -40.23 23.97 -22.75
C ASN A 744 -39.32 23.80 -23.98
N ARG A 745 -38.03 23.55 -23.79
CA ARG A 745 -37.04 23.40 -24.88
C ARG A 745 -36.84 21.94 -25.28
N MET A 746 -37.16 20.99 -24.41
CA MET A 746 -36.91 19.56 -24.57
C MET A 746 -38.14 18.76 -24.12
N PRO A 747 -39.04 18.39 -25.05
CA PRO A 747 -40.37 17.85 -24.72
C PRO A 747 -40.42 16.50 -23.96
N ASP A 748 -39.29 15.82 -23.73
CA ASP A 748 -39.22 14.56 -22.96
C ASP A 748 -38.19 14.60 -21.81
N ILE A 749 -37.79 15.79 -21.36
CA ILE A 749 -36.69 15.92 -20.39
C ILE A 749 -36.93 15.12 -19.10
N ALA A 750 -38.17 15.02 -18.62
CA ALA A 750 -38.49 14.25 -17.42
C ALA A 750 -38.13 12.77 -17.57
N HIS A 751 -38.42 12.17 -18.73
CA HIS A 751 -38.07 10.79 -19.02
C HIS A 751 -36.55 10.62 -19.08
N TRP A 752 -35.85 11.50 -19.82
CA TRP A 752 -34.40 11.39 -20.00
C TRP A 752 -33.58 11.68 -18.73
N LEU A 753 -34.06 12.57 -17.84
CA LEU A 753 -33.43 12.75 -16.53
C LEU A 753 -33.48 11.46 -15.71
N ASP A 754 -34.59 10.74 -15.73
CA ASP A 754 -34.70 9.46 -15.00
C ASP A 754 -33.82 8.36 -15.64
N VAL A 755 -33.81 8.28 -16.98
CA VAL A 755 -32.92 7.34 -17.70
C VAL A 755 -31.46 7.58 -17.35
N TYR A 756 -31.01 8.85 -17.40
CA TYR A 756 -29.62 9.18 -17.09
C TYR A 756 -29.28 9.07 -15.60
N ARG A 757 -30.24 9.28 -14.70
CA ARG A 757 -30.09 8.99 -13.27
C ARG A 757 -29.78 7.51 -13.04
N ARG A 758 -30.56 6.61 -13.65
CA ARG A 758 -30.31 5.16 -13.62
C ARG A 758 -28.98 4.78 -14.30
N TYR A 759 -28.65 5.43 -15.41
CA TYR A 759 -27.37 5.26 -16.11
C TYR A 759 -26.18 5.57 -15.19
N TYR A 760 -26.16 6.75 -14.55
CA TYR A 760 -25.06 7.15 -13.68
C TYR A 760 -24.95 6.26 -12.44
N ALA A 761 -26.08 5.83 -11.87
CA ALA A 761 -26.08 4.89 -10.75
C ALA A 761 -25.37 3.58 -11.12
N ILE A 762 -25.62 3.02 -12.31
CA ILE A 762 -24.94 1.80 -12.78
C ILE A 762 -23.48 2.09 -13.14
N TYR A 763 -23.21 3.21 -13.82
CA TYR A 763 -21.86 3.56 -14.27
C TYR A 763 -20.87 3.76 -13.11
N TYR A 764 -21.29 4.44 -12.04
CA TYR A 764 -20.46 4.67 -10.85
C TYR A 764 -20.54 3.55 -9.80
N ALA A 765 -21.32 2.48 -10.03
CA ALA A 765 -21.41 1.35 -9.12
C ALA A 765 -20.08 0.58 -8.94
N SER A 766 -19.09 0.81 -9.79
CA SER A 766 -17.73 0.26 -9.64
C SER A 766 -16.97 0.79 -8.43
N ASP A 767 -17.33 1.95 -7.90
CA ASP A 767 -16.71 2.49 -6.68
C ASP A 767 -17.45 1.97 -5.43
N PRO A 768 -16.78 1.23 -4.53
CA PRO A 768 -17.37 0.73 -3.29
C PRO A 768 -17.94 1.83 -2.38
N ALA A 769 -17.42 3.06 -2.46
CA ALA A 769 -17.92 4.19 -1.67
C ALA A 769 -19.26 4.74 -2.21
N VAL A 770 -19.49 4.62 -3.53
CA VAL A 770 -20.67 5.14 -4.22
C VAL A 770 -21.77 4.07 -4.34
N TYR A 771 -21.40 2.78 -4.31
CA TYR A 771 -22.31 1.65 -4.48
C TYR A 771 -23.60 1.68 -3.61
N PRO A 772 -23.57 2.02 -2.31
CA PRO A 772 -24.81 2.09 -1.51
C PRO A 772 -25.78 3.17 -1.99
N HIS A 773 -25.27 4.29 -2.49
CA HIS A 773 -26.07 5.38 -3.04
C HIS A 773 -26.65 4.98 -4.40
N ALA A 774 -25.85 4.33 -5.25
CA ALA A 774 -26.30 3.78 -6.52
C ALA A 774 -27.48 2.79 -6.35
N LEU A 775 -27.43 1.92 -5.33
CA LEU A 775 -28.54 1.02 -5.01
C LEU A 775 -29.81 1.76 -4.57
N ALA A 776 -29.69 2.82 -3.78
CA ALA A 776 -30.83 3.63 -3.36
C ALA A 776 -31.51 4.33 -4.55
N GLU A 777 -30.71 4.82 -5.50
CA GLU A 777 -31.22 5.42 -6.75
C GLU A 777 -31.89 4.37 -7.66
N LEU A 778 -31.41 3.12 -7.68
CA LEU A 778 -31.96 2.04 -8.52
C LEU A 778 -33.16 1.30 -7.89
N GLY A 779 -33.38 1.45 -6.58
CA GLY A 779 -34.40 0.72 -5.80
C GLY A 779 -35.62 1.54 -5.35
N ALA A 780 -35.84 2.73 -5.91
CA ALA A 780 -37.00 3.59 -5.66
C ALA A 780 -38.10 3.43 -6.72
#